data_AF-A0A2I0B9M0-F1
#
_entry.id   AF-A0A2I0B9M0-F1
#
_cell.length_a   1.000
_cell.length_b   1.000
_cell.length_c   1.000
_cell.angle_alpha   90.00
_cell.angle_beta   90.00
_cell.angle_gamma   90.00
#
_symmetry.space_group_name_H-M   'P 1'
#
loop_
_entity.id
_entity.type
_entity.pdbx_description
1 polymer ?
#
loop_
_entity_poly.entity_id
_entity_poly.type
_entity_poly.pdbx_seq_one_letter_code
_entity_poly.pdbx_strand_id
1 'polypeptide(L)'
;MQLDAIWTVGWHRRVRLASRNPVGARLRRGDMIRPIQSNVRVGPIPQDEPIRDGSPPLDLRHVDIFPRWSLSNYQRGPRLHSSIRRSTRLCFPHRQILTLRSTILNRSPELGFFHGGTLTLRPPFLSSFSSMAATLVAFSLLLISFFHGCAGDAELLISFKRSLPNPEILASWRPGRDPCASFTGVSCTGNRVSDVNLDTLPINTDFPAVSSTLLTLDRLESLSIRFSNVSGALGRAPGCGRRLSQLDLPGNGLTGSVADVAALASSCLALRWLNLSVNDVGSSGGEGYVFPATLETLDLSFNKISAAEDIRRILGSGPVLRYLDLSSNAISGVISSGVIGDCRKLSVLNLSSNHLAGTISEDLASCSALEIINLSNNNFSGDIPFETLSRFAGLKILQLSFNNLSGELPKIIPNLTKLEFLDLSSNALSRFIPPSLCQNSLSSSLKELHLQNNLFVGPVPATLMNCSELVSVDLSFNYLTGRIPSSIGSLSRLCDLIMWQNVLEGEIPGELGQIPTLENLILDNNGLTGPIPQGLSNCTNLNWISLSSNHFSGVIPPWIGRLNNLAILKLGNNSFSGNIPAELGDCKSLIWLDLNSNRLNGRIPPTLAKQSGKIAVGFISGKRYVYLKNDGSKECRGAGNLLEFAGIRPEQLGRLPSRPCNFTRVYMGSTRYTFKNNGSMIFLDLSYNQLSGEIPKELGGMYYLMVLNLGHNMLSGLIPAELGRLRYVAVFDLSHNSLEGPIPASFGGLSMLSEIDLSNNRLNGSIPESGQLVTFPSFRYDNNSGLCGLPLPSCDRLSILSSSIREKKSRRQASIAGCVALGLLFSLFCIFAAILIAFERKRRLKMLKDSGSSTRDIYIDSMHSHSSTAWKMTGTKEALSINLATFDKPLKKLTFADLLEATNGFHDDSLIGSGGFGDVYKAQLKDGSVVAVKKLIHISGQGDREFMAEMETIGKIKHRNLVPLLGYCKVGEERLLVYEHMKYGSLEDVLHSRQKANIKLRWAVRKKIALGAARGLLFLHHSCSPHIIHRDMKSSNVLLDENLEARVSDFGMARLMSAMDTHLSVSTLAGTPGYVPPEYYQSFRCTTKGDVYSYGVVLLELLTGKPPTDAADFGESNNLVGWTKQHSKLRISDVLDPELLKEDPSLELELLEHVKIAFACLDDRPMRRPTMLRVMAMFKQIQAGSTVNLMTSTSATSVDGGFTMVVDMSLEEGKEDKD
;
A
#
# COMPACT_ATOMS: atom_id res chain seq x y z
N MET A 1 46.32 -17.84 -4.18
CA MET A 1 46.60 -16.41 -4.45
C MET A 1 45.69 -15.60 -3.53
N GLN A 2 46.17 -14.62 -2.74
CA GLN A 2 46.94 -13.42 -3.11
C GLN A 2 46.11 -12.42 -3.95
N LEU A 3 46.10 -11.11 -3.66
CA LEU A 3 46.68 -10.39 -2.50
C LEU A 3 45.98 -9.03 -2.28
N ASP A 4 46.13 -8.52 -1.07
CA ASP A 4 46.03 -7.10 -0.63
C ASP A 4 46.57 -6.08 -1.66
N ALA A 5 45.99 -4.87 -1.83
CA ALA A 5 45.85 -3.72 -0.90
C ALA A 5 47.17 -2.95 -0.68
N ILE A 6 47.37 -2.26 0.46
CA ILE A 6 48.62 -1.56 0.92
C ILE A 6 48.92 -0.19 0.24
N TRP A 7 49.41 0.91 0.87
CA TRP A 7 49.55 1.47 2.26
C TRP A 7 50.19 2.90 2.15
N THR A 8 50.27 3.81 3.16
CA THR A 8 49.49 4.09 4.40
C THR A 8 49.22 5.61 4.51
N VAL A 9 49.71 6.53 5.37
CA VAL A 9 50.56 6.67 6.59
C VAL A 9 50.06 7.95 7.31
N GLY A 10 50.01 8.11 8.64
CA GLY A 10 50.38 7.25 9.77
C GLY A 10 50.85 8.09 10.99
N TRP A 11 51.48 7.45 11.99
CA TRP A 11 52.05 8.07 13.22
C TRP A 11 51.00 8.62 14.23
N HIS A 12 51.33 9.08 15.46
CA HIS A 12 52.62 9.20 16.17
C HIS A 12 52.49 9.04 17.71
N ARG A 13 53.49 8.40 18.34
CA ARG A 13 53.84 8.43 19.80
C ARG A 13 52.82 7.84 20.82
N ARG A 14 53.24 7.20 21.93
CA ARG A 14 54.58 6.74 22.38
C ARG A 14 54.53 5.58 23.41
N VAL A 15 55.37 4.57 23.18
CA VAL A 15 56.23 3.84 24.17
C VAL A 15 55.62 3.00 25.33
N ARG A 16 55.86 1.68 25.24
CA ARG A 16 56.31 0.65 26.23
C ARG A 16 56.41 1.09 27.72
N LEU A 17 56.12 0.23 28.71
CA LEU A 17 56.80 -1.05 29.01
C LEU A 17 55.91 -2.01 29.85
N ALA A 18 56.44 -3.17 30.28
CA ALA A 18 55.65 -4.30 30.82
C ALA A 18 55.91 -4.63 32.29
N SER A 19 54.93 -5.21 33.01
CA SER A 19 54.98 -6.62 33.47
C SER A 19 53.90 -7.01 34.52
N ARG A 20 53.59 -8.32 34.54
CA ARG A 20 53.17 -9.18 35.67
C ARG A 20 52.00 -8.77 36.62
N ASN A 21 50.93 -9.58 36.51
CA ASN A 21 50.14 -10.19 37.60
C ASN A 21 50.89 -10.35 38.96
N PRO A 22 50.21 -10.40 40.15
CA PRO A 22 49.02 -11.27 40.33
C PRO A 22 47.95 -10.88 41.40
N VAL A 23 46.93 -11.76 41.54
CA VAL A 23 46.13 -12.08 42.76
C VAL A 23 45.28 -10.97 43.43
N GLY A 24 43.95 -11.17 43.42
CA GLY A 24 43.28 -11.61 44.67
C GLY A 24 42.28 -10.69 45.41
N ALA A 25 40.99 -10.99 45.21
CA ALA A 25 39.95 -11.17 46.25
C ALA A 25 39.61 -10.08 47.32
N ARG A 26 38.31 -9.71 47.33
CA ARG A 26 37.40 -9.50 48.49
C ARG A 26 37.77 -8.49 49.61
N LEU A 27 36.98 -7.41 49.70
CA LEU A 27 36.14 -6.95 50.85
C LEU A 27 35.40 -5.67 50.35
N ARG A 28 34.07 -5.48 50.37
CA ARG A 28 32.99 -5.52 51.39
C ARG A 28 33.06 -4.44 52.49
N ARG A 29 32.23 -3.38 52.31
CA ARG A 29 31.79 -2.33 53.28
C ARG A 29 32.89 -1.40 53.83
N GLY A 30 32.60 -0.16 54.21
CA GLY A 30 31.36 0.61 54.05
C GLY A 30 31.37 1.95 54.83
N ASP A 31 30.60 2.92 54.33
CA ASP A 31 29.89 4.01 55.05
C ASP A 31 30.64 5.01 55.98
N MET A 32 30.76 6.26 55.50
CA MET A 32 30.67 7.55 56.26
C MET A 32 31.78 7.81 57.34
N ILE A 33 31.99 8.97 57.98
CA ILE A 33 31.23 10.23 58.29
C ILE A 33 32.16 11.48 58.13
N ARG A 34 31.60 12.70 58.28
CA ARG A 34 32.23 14.06 58.33
C ARG A 34 32.94 14.35 59.72
N PRO A 35 33.24 15.61 60.16
CA PRO A 35 34.10 16.72 59.63
C PRO A 35 35.04 17.42 60.70
N ILE A 36 35.70 18.55 60.30
CA ILE A 36 36.24 19.72 61.07
C ILE A 36 37.68 19.68 61.66
N GLN A 37 38.34 20.87 61.67
CA GLN A 37 39.57 21.36 62.37
C GLN A 37 40.94 21.18 61.65
N SER A 38 41.96 22.06 61.79
CA SER A 38 42.13 23.54 62.08
C SER A 38 43.63 23.93 61.87
N ASN A 39 44.19 25.17 61.95
CA ASN A 39 43.73 26.56 62.14
C ASN A 39 43.98 27.36 60.81
N VAL A 40 44.80 28.42 60.54
CA VAL A 40 45.65 29.45 61.22
C VAL A 40 45.68 30.66 60.22
N ARG A 41 45.09 31.85 60.46
CA ARG A 41 45.48 33.10 61.19
C ARG A 41 46.73 33.87 60.68
N VAL A 42 46.77 35.22 60.53
CA VAL A 42 45.75 36.33 60.49
C VAL A 42 46.36 37.60 59.79
N GLY A 43 45.58 38.27 58.92
CA GLY A 43 45.33 39.75 58.82
C GLY A 43 46.38 40.71 58.22
N PRO A 44 46.05 42.02 57.97
CA PRO A 44 44.75 42.73 58.02
C PRO A 44 44.31 43.34 56.65
N ILE A 45 43.51 44.43 56.63
CA ILE A 45 42.67 44.91 55.50
C ILE A 45 42.79 46.44 55.29
N PRO A 46 42.90 46.95 54.03
CA PRO A 46 42.01 48.06 53.60
C PRO A 46 41.59 48.12 52.09
N GLN A 47 40.29 48.37 51.90
CA GLN A 47 39.50 49.14 50.91
C GLN A 47 40.03 49.90 49.65
N ASP A 48 39.08 49.99 48.69
CA ASP A 48 38.68 51.11 47.78
C ASP A 48 39.39 51.47 46.44
N GLU A 49 38.54 52.06 45.58
CA GLU A 49 38.61 52.62 44.20
C GLU A 49 39.47 53.93 44.11
N PRO A 50 39.58 54.75 43.00
CA PRO A 50 39.00 54.67 41.64
C PRO A 50 39.88 55.22 40.45
N ILE A 51 39.21 55.48 39.31
CA ILE A 51 39.34 56.69 38.43
C ILE A 51 40.39 56.75 37.29
N ARG A 52 39.86 56.91 36.05
CA ARG A 52 40.38 57.70 34.89
C ARG A 52 41.72 57.31 34.23
N ASP A 53 42.08 57.78 33.02
CA ASP A 53 41.43 58.62 31.99
C ASP A 53 41.93 58.21 30.57
N GLY A 54 41.41 58.82 29.49
CA GLY A 54 42.27 59.13 28.34
C GLY A 54 42.06 58.39 26.99
N SER A 55 40.99 58.72 26.28
CA SER A 55 40.95 58.74 24.80
C SER A 55 41.62 60.02 24.24
N PRO A 56 41.83 60.23 22.91
CA PRO A 56 42.04 59.33 21.77
C PRO A 56 43.36 59.75 21.03
N PRO A 57 43.39 60.21 19.75
CA PRO A 57 43.04 59.56 18.47
C PRO A 57 44.29 59.34 17.57
N LEU A 58 44.11 58.87 16.33
CA LEU A 58 44.51 59.64 15.13
C LEU A 58 43.93 59.04 13.84
N ASP A 59 43.93 59.83 12.77
CA ASP A 59 43.28 59.59 11.48
C ASP A 59 44.21 60.01 10.32
N LEU A 60 43.84 59.62 9.10
CA LEU A 60 44.31 60.10 7.79
C LEU A 60 45.71 59.71 7.27
N ARG A 61 45.73 59.52 5.93
CA ARG A 61 46.87 59.65 4.99
C ARG A 61 47.96 58.56 5.06
N HIS A 62 48.59 58.14 3.95
CA HIS A 62 48.39 58.26 2.49
C HIS A 62 49.46 57.34 1.80
N VAL A 63 49.50 57.22 0.46
CA VAL A 63 50.77 57.12 -0.35
C VAL A 63 51.63 55.83 -0.13
N ASP A 64 52.13 55.05 -1.10
CA ASP A 64 52.46 55.32 -2.52
C ASP A 64 52.92 54.05 -3.31
N ILE A 65 53.39 54.29 -4.55
CA ILE A 65 54.53 53.62 -5.25
C ILE A 65 54.33 52.25 -5.95
N PHE A 66 54.70 52.27 -7.24
CA PHE A 66 54.87 51.15 -8.19
C PHE A 66 56.26 50.48 -8.09
N PRO A 67 56.45 49.28 -8.67
CA PRO A 67 57.36 49.26 -9.84
C PRO A 67 57.02 48.25 -10.96
N ARG A 68 57.22 48.70 -12.22
CA ARG A 68 57.87 48.02 -13.38
C ARG A 68 57.46 46.56 -13.72
N TRP A 69 56.99 46.23 -14.94
CA TRP A 69 57.74 46.38 -16.21
C TRP A 69 56.88 46.64 -17.48
N SER A 70 57.13 47.80 -18.10
CA SER A 70 57.35 48.09 -19.53
C SER A 70 57.04 47.03 -20.63
N LEU A 71 56.07 47.34 -21.51
CA LEU A 71 56.06 47.30 -23.01
C LEU A 71 54.57 47.21 -23.46
N SER A 72 53.89 48.17 -24.12
CA SER A 72 54.30 49.22 -25.08
C SER A 72 54.75 48.65 -26.44
N ASN A 73 54.31 49.12 -27.62
CA ASN A 73 53.50 50.29 -28.01
C ASN A 73 52.64 49.98 -29.26
N TYR A 74 51.51 50.68 -29.48
CA TYR A 74 51.44 51.74 -30.51
C TYR A 74 50.13 52.55 -30.49
N GLN A 75 50.25 53.86 -30.68
CA GLN A 75 49.12 54.79 -30.94
C GLN A 75 49.00 55.07 -32.44
N ARG A 76 47.79 55.32 -32.94
CA ARG A 76 47.52 56.39 -33.94
C ARG A 76 46.02 56.62 -34.15
N GLY A 77 45.60 57.87 -34.12
CA GLY A 77 44.53 58.39 -34.99
C GLY A 77 45.15 59.00 -36.27
N PRO A 78 44.41 59.78 -37.08
CA PRO A 78 43.04 60.28 -36.86
C PRO A 78 42.08 60.04 -38.05
N ARG A 79 40.97 60.80 -38.06
CA ARG A 79 39.90 60.88 -39.09
C ARG A 79 40.42 61.07 -40.53
N LEU A 80 39.72 60.55 -41.53
CA LEU A 80 39.30 61.32 -42.73
C LEU A 80 38.17 60.63 -43.55
N HIS A 81 37.59 61.43 -44.45
CA HIS A 81 36.46 61.28 -45.40
C HIS A 81 36.33 59.92 -46.16
N SER A 82 35.21 59.55 -46.82
CA SER A 82 34.02 60.24 -47.37
C SER A 82 32.81 59.26 -47.40
N SER A 83 31.51 59.62 -47.49
CA SER A 83 30.75 60.72 -48.10
C SER A 83 30.52 60.65 -49.61
N ILE A 84 29.43 59.97 -50.03
CA ILE A 84 28.68 60.31 -51.25
C ILE A 84 27.19 60.44 -50.91
N ARG A 85 26.62 61.62 -51.18
CA ARG A 85 25.18 61.84 -51.38
C ARG A 85 24.93 62.06 -52.87
N ARG A 86 23.82 61.52 -53.40
CA ARG A 86 22.90 62.16 -54.37
C ARG A 86 21.57 61.36 -54.32
N SER A 87 20.37 61.94 -54.24
CA SER A 87 19.72 62.92 -55.15
C SER A 87 19.27 62.22 -56.45
N THR A 88 18.03 62.33 -56.96
CA THR A 88 16.91 63.26 -56.65
C THR A 88 15.61 62.82 -57.34
N ARG A 89 14.42 63.20 -56.80
CA ARG A 89 13.12 63.39 -57.52
C ARG A 89 12.51 62.11 -58.17
N LEU A 90 11.21 61.89 -58.35
CA LEU A 90 9.89 62.49 -58.00
C LEU A 90 8.91 61.27 -57.81
N CYS A 91 7.61 61.33 -57.48
CA CYS A 91 6.61 62.40 -57.44
C CYS A 91 5.50 62.11 -56.39
N PHE A 92 4.47 62.96 -56.37
CA PHE A 92 3.11 62.81 -55.81
C PHE A 92 2.10 63.16 -56.96
N PRO A 93 0.75 63.08 -56.84
CA PRO A 93 -0.13 62.48 -55.81
C PRO A 93 -1.37 61.70 -56.36
N HIS A 94 -2.26 61.28 -55.45
CA HIS A 94 -3.75 61.28 -55.54
C HIS A 94 -4.57 60.42 -56.55
N ARG A 95 -5.38 59.51 -55.95
CA ARG A 95 -6.82 59.16 -56.21
C ARG A 95 -7.36 58.59 -57.55
N GLN A 96 -8.14 57.52 -57.36
CA GLN A 96 -9.42 57.14 -58.01
C GLN A 96 -9.44 56.39 -59.36
N ILE A 97 -10.61 55.76 -59.61
CA ILE A 97 -11.08 54.97 -60.77
C ILE A 97 -10.43 53.57 -60.84
N LEU A 98 -11.10 52.43 -60.61
CA LEU A 98 -12.39 51.81 -61.02
C LEU A 98 -12.26 50.82 -62.20
N THR A 99 -12.77 49.60 -61.97
CA THR A 99 -13.27 48.60 -62.94
C THR A 99 -12.38 48.07 -64.07
N LEU A 100 -12.27 46.74 -64.12
CA LEU A 100 -12.14 45.97 -65.36
C LEU A 100 -13.45 45.20 -65.61
N ARG A 101 -13.78 44.91 -66.87
CA ARG A 101 -15.11 44.46 -67.33
C ARG A 101 -14.98 43.28 -68.29
N SER A 102 -15.92 42.34 -68.24
CA SER A 102 -16.06 41.24 -69.22
C SER A 102 -17.55 40.88 -69.46
N THR A 103 -17.83 39.62 -69.83
CA THR A 103 -18.80 39.24 -70.89
C THR A 103 -19.23 37.76 -70.75
N ILE A 104 -20.35 37.25 -71.30
CA ILE A 104 -21.30 37.81 -72.29
C ILE A 104 -22.71 37.15 -72.19
N LEU A 105 -23.78 37.92 -72.51
CA LEU A 105 -25.17 37.46 -72.81
C LEU A 105 -25.93 36.68 -71.68
N ASN A 106 -27.26 36.54 -71.65
CA ASN A 106 -28.31 36.87 -72.64
C ASN A 106 -29.69 37.20 -72.00
N ARG A 107 -30.52 37.98 -72.73
CA ARG A 107 -32.00 38.19 -72.67
C ARG A 107 -32.71 38.84 -71.44
N SER A 108 -33.39 39.92 -71.80
CA SER A 108 -34.52 40.69 -71.21
C SER A 108 -35.83 39.88 -71.04
N PRO A 109 -36.98 40.41 -70.50
CA PRO A 109 -37.38 41.82 -70.23
C PRO A 109 -38.01 42.08 -68.82
N GLU A 110 -38.70 43.17 -68.41
CA GLU A 110 -38.62 44.67 -68.48
C GLU A 110 -39.50 45.20 -67.28
N LEU A 111 -40.18 46.37 -67.13
CA LEU A 111 -40.52 47.57 -67.91
C LEU A 111 -41.04 48.71 -66.96
N GLY A 112 -40.65 49.98 -67.16
CA GLY A 112 -41.31 51.20 -66.59
C GLY A 112 -40.78 51.71 -65.23
N PHE A 113 -40.28 52.95 -65.06
CA PHE A 113 -40.83 54.33 -65.24
C PHE A 113 -41.86 54.75 -64.15
N PHE A 114 -41.89 55.98 -63.60
CA PHE A 114 -41.15 57.24 -63.89
C PHE A 114 -41.01 58.16 -62.63
N HIS A 115 -39.96 59.00 -62.59
CA HIS A 115 -39.70 60.28 -61.85
C HIS A 115 -40.40 60.70 -60.52
N GLY A 116 -39.65 61.47 -59.69
CA GLY A 116 -40.22 62.51 -58.81
C GLY A 116 -39.33 62.98 -57.64
N GLY A 117 -38.75 64.19 -57.69
CA GLY A 117 -38.21 64.91 -56.51
C GLY A 117 -39.17 66.04 -56.06
N THR A 118 -38.85 66.97 -55.13
CA THR A 118 -37.63 67.25 -54.34
C THR A 118 -37.97 68.24 -53.18
N LEU A 119 -37.01 68.55 -52.29
CA LEU A 119 -36.93 69.78 -51.44
C LEU A 119 -37.85 69.97 -50.19
N THR A 120 -37.33 69.55 -49.02
CA THR A 120 -37.00 70.39 -47.83
C THR A 120 -37.84 71.62 -47.41
N LEU A 121 -38.37 71.66 -46.15
CA LEU A 121 -37.85 72.48 -45.01
C LEU A 121 -38.78 72.61 -43.76
N ARG A 122 -38.34 72.03 -42.62
CA ARG A 122 -38.52 72.41 -41.18
C ARG A 122 -39.93 72.66 -40.54
N PRO A 123 -40.05 72.61 -39.18
CA PRO A 123 -41.33 72.46 -38.44
C PRO A 123 -41.75 73.72 -37.64
N PRO A 124 -42.91 73.71 -36.93
CA PRO A 124 -42.90 73.28 -35.51
C PRO A 124 -44.11 72.45 -35.03
N PHE A 125 -43.93 71.81 -33.86
CA PHE A 125 -44.89 71.25 -32.89
C PHE A 125 -46.35 70.91 -33.29
N LEU A 126 -46.68 69.62 -33.15
CA LEU A 126 -47.83 69.18 -32.33
C LEU A 126 -47.54 67.81 -31.71
N SER A 127 -47.80 67.64 -30.41
CA SER A 127 -47.28 66.50 -29.62
C SER A 127 -48.35 65.88 -28.71
N SER A 128 -48.89 64.71 -29.07
CA SER A 128 -49.81 63.95 -28.20
C SER A 128 -49.85 62.42 -28.38
N PHE A 129 -49.03 61.81 -29.26
CA PHE A 129 -49.13 60.36 -29.55
C PHE A 129 -47.84 59.51 -29.41
N SER A 130 -46.67 60.11 -29.18
CA SER A 130 -45.41 59.34 -29.08
C SER A 130 -45.15 58.70 -27.72
N SER A 131 -45.75 59.19 -26.64
CA SER A 131 -45.39 58.77 -25.26
C SER A 131 -45.71 57.29 -24.98
N MET A 132 -46.94 56.83 -25.26
CA MET A 132 -47.31 55.42 -25.09
C MET A 132 -46.53 54.49 -26.04
N ALA A 133 -46.25 54.92 -27.27
CA ALA A 133 -45.44 54.15 -28.21
C ALA A 133 -43.99 54.02 -27.72
N ALA A 134 -43.38 55.10 -27.23
CA ALA A 134 -42.02 55.09 -26.71
C ALA A 134 -41.88 54.27 -25.42
N THR A 135 -42.85 54.34 -24.49
CA THR A 135 -42.83 53.49 -23.29
C THR A 135 -43.13 52.03 -23.61
N LEU A 136 -44.08 51.71 -24.50
CA LEU A 136 -44.30 50.33 -24.96
C LEU A 136 -43.09 49.77 -25.69
N VAL A 137 -42.41 50.53 -26.55
CA VAL A 137 -41.19 50.09 -27.23
C VAL A 137 -40.01 49.97 -26.25
N ALA A 138 -39.85 50.88 -25.30
CA ALA A 138 -38.82 50.74 -24.26
C ALA A 138 -39.06 49.55 -23.33
N PHE A 139 -40.30 49.32 -22.90
CA PHE A 139 -40.69 48.17 -22.08
C PHE A 139 -40.59 46.86 -22.86
N SER A 140 -40.92 46.89 -24.17
CA SER A 140 -40.70 45.77 -25.08
C SER A 140 -39.21 45.49 -25.29
N LEU A 141 -38.35 46.50 -25.43
CA LEU A 141 -36.90 46.32 -25.57
C LEU A 141 -36.24 45.85 -24.26
N LEU A 142 -36.76 46.26 -23.10
CA LEU A 142 -36.40 45.69 -21.80
C LEU A 142 -36.83 44.23 -21.67
N LEU A 143 -38.06 43.87 -22.05
CA LEU A 143 -38.51 42.47 -22.09
C LEU A 143 -37.69 41.64 -23.10
N ILE A 144 -37.47 42.16 -24.31
CA ILE A 144 -36.68 41.51 -25.36
C ILE A 144 -35.24 41.26 -24.87
N SER A 145 -34.60 42.21 -24.18
CA SER A 145 -33.27 41.98 -23.60
C SER A 145 -33.27 41.05 -22.39
N PHE A 146 -34.33 41.04 -21.57
CA PHE A 146 -34.56 40.04 -20.51
C PHE A 146 -34.74 38.61 -21.05
N PHE A 147 -35.32 38.44 -22.24
CA PHE A 147 -35.54 37.14 -22.88
C PHE A 147 -34.38 36.70 -23.80
N HIS A 148 -33.67 37.62 -24.47
CA HIS A 148 -32.53 37.27 -25.33
C HIS A 148 -31.28 36.85 -24.54
N GLY A 149 -31.15 37.25 -23.27
CA GLY A 149 -30.04 36.83 -22.40
C GLY A 149 -29.95 35.31 -22.22
N CYS A 150 -31.03 34.68 -21.73
CA CYS A 150 -31.10 33.23 -21.58
C CYS A 150 -31.04 32.47 -22.91
N ALA A 151 -31.48 33.08 -24.03
CA ALA A 151 -31.53 32.38 -25.32
C ALA A 151 -30.13 31.95 -25.81
N GLY A 152 -29.13 32.83 -25.72
CA GLY A 152 -27.75 32.52 -26.10
C GLY A 152 -27.06 31.54 -25.14
N ASP A 153 -27.28 31.71 -23.83
CA ASP A 153 -26.75 30.77 -22.83
C ASP A 153 -27.35 29.37 -23.00
N ALA A 154 -28.66 29.27 -23.26
CA ALA A 154 -29.35 28.02 -23.54
C ALA A 154 -28.85 27.34 -24.82
N GLU A 155 -28.54 28.11 -25.87
CA GLU A 155 -27.98 27.55 -27.11
C GLU A 155 -26.59 26.94 -26.88
N LEU A 156 -25.70 27.61 -26.12
CA LEU A 156 -24.38 27.08 -25.76
C LEU A 156 -24.47 25.82 -24.89
N LEU A 157 -25.35 25.80 -23.88
CA LEU A 157 -25.58 24.63 -23.02
C LEU A 157 -26.17 23.45 -23.81
N ILE A 158 -27.12 23.69 -24.72
CA ILE A 158 -27.68 22.65 -25.59
C ILE A 158 -26.67 22.19 -26.65
N SER A 159 -25.79 23.07 -27.12
CA SER A 159 -24.66 22.70 -27.99
C SER A 159 -23.69 21.77 -27.27
N PHE A 160 -23.30 22.09 -26.04
CA PHE A 160 -22.49 21.20 -25.19
C PHE A 160 -23.16 19.83 -25.02
N LYS A 161 -24.45 19.79 -24.63
CA LYS A 161 -25.21 18.53 -24.53
C LYS A 161 -25.21 17.72 -25.83
N ARG A 162 -25.32 18.36 -26.99
CA ARG A 162 -25.27 17.69 -28.31
C ARG A 162 -23.89 17.13 -28.66
N SER A 163 -22.82 17.67 -28.08
CA SER A 163 -21.44 17.17 -28.27
C SER A 163 -21.08 15.97 -27.38
N LEU A 164 -21.96 15.58 -26.44
CA LEU A 164 -21.72 14.45 -25.55
C LEU A 164 -22.04 13.11 -26.24
N PRO A 165 -21.22 12.05 -26.05
CA PRO A 165 -21.54 10.71 -26.54
C PRO A 165 -22.83 10.11 -25.95
N ASN A 166 -23.30 10.62 -24.81
CA ASN A 166 -24.62 10.30 -24.26
C ASN A 166 -25.33 11.56 -23.72
N PRO A 167 -26.15 12.24 -24.56
CA PRO A 167 -26.88 13.44 -24.16
C PRO A 167 -27.91 13.23 -23.04
N GLU A 168 -28.36 12.00 -22.77
CA GLU A 168 -29.36 11.71 -21.74
C GLU A 168 -28.80 11.79 -20.30
N ILE A 169 -27.49 11.87 -20.14
CA ILE A 169 -26.86 12.23 -18.85
C ILE A 169 -27.34 13.61 -18.39
N LEU A 170 -27.67 14.50 -19.33
CA LEU A 170 -28.24 15.82 -19.10
C LEU A 170 -29.73 15.85 -19.55
N ALA A 171 -30.53 14.85 -19.21
CA ALA A 171 -31.95 14.72 -19.63
C ALA A 171 -32.87 15.91 -19.25
N SER A 172 -32.48 16.70 -18.25
CA SER A 172 -33.14 17.95 -17.83
C SER A 172 -32.84 19.11 -18.79
N TRP A 173 -31.67 19.15 -19.41
CA TRP A 173 -31.26 20.17 -20.37
C TRP A 173 -32.04 19.95 -21.68
N ARG A 174 -33.07 20.77 -21.90
CA ARG A 174 -34.04 20.61 -23.01
C ARG A 174 -34.17 21.90 -23.83
N PRO A 175 -34.18 21.83 -25.18
CA PRO A 175 -34.41 23.01 -26.02
C PRO A 175 -35.71 23.73 -25.68
N GLY A 176 -35.70 25.06 -25.73
CA GLY A 176 -36.89 25.90 -25.45
C GLY A 176 -37.33 25.94 -23.99
N ARG A 177 -36.54 25.40 -23.06
CA ARG A 177 -36.71 25.60 -21.61
C ARG A 177 -35.64 26.58 -21.11
N ASP A 178 -36.01 27.39 -20.12
CA ASP A 178 -35.07 28.28 -19.44
C ASP A 178 -34.05 27.47 -18.62
N PRO A 179 -32.73 27.61 -18.85
CA PRO A 179 -31.71 26.90 -18.08
C PRO A 179 -31.81 27.20 -16.59
N CYS A 180 -32.00 28.46 -16.24
CA CYS A 180 -31.98 28.96 -14.85
C CYS A 180 -33.07 28.33 -13.96
N ALA A 181 -34.21 27.94 -14.56
CA ALA A 181 -35.33 27.32 -13.85
C ALA A 181 -35.45 25.80 -14.03
N SER A 182 -34.62 25.15 -14.87
CA SER A 182 -34.88 23.74 -15.24
C SER A 182 -33.67 22.85 -15.58
N PHE A 183 -32.47 23.40 -15.78
CA PHE A 183 -31.29 22.60 -16.11
C PHE A 183 -30.57 22.18 -14.83
N THR A 184 -30.55 20.88 -14.52
CA THR A 184 -29.84 20.38 -13.34
C THR A 184 -28.35 20.66 -13.45
N GLY A 185 -27.75 21.20 -12.39
CA GLY A 185 -26.34 21.61 -12.38
C GLY A 185 -26.06 23.02 -12.93
N VAL A 186 -27.10 23.82 -13.24
CA VAL A 186 -26.95 25.21 -13.70
C VAL A 186 -27.52 26.18 -12.67
N SER A 187 -26.76 27.23 -12.35
CA SER A 187 -27.22 28.37 -11.53
C SER A 187 -27.07 29.69 -12.31
N CYS A 188 -27.88 30.68 -11.95
CA CYS A 188 -27.93 31.96 -12.64
C CYS A 188 -27.97 33.14 -11.67
N THR A 189 -27.30 34.23 -12.05
CA THR A 189 -27.31 35.51 -11.33
C THR A 189 -28.12 36.51 -12.15
N GLY A 190 -29.40 36.64 -11.82
CA GLY A 190 -30.41 37.21 -12.72
C GLY A 190 -30.69 36.28 -13.90
N ASN A 191 -31.05 36.83 -15.06
CA ASN A 191 -31.39 36.05 -16.27
C ASN A 191 -30.15 35.65 -17.11
N ARG A 192 -29.05 35.24 -16.48
CA ARG A 192 -27.81 34.77 -17.14
C ARG A 192 -27.11 33.71 -16.29
N VAL A 193 -26.53 32.72 -16.96
CA VAL A 193 -25.82 31.61 -16.28
C VAL A 193 -24.56 32.13 -15.58
N SER A 194 -24.45 31.88 -14.28
CA SER A 194 -23.30 32.23 -13.44
C SER A 194 -22.50 31.01 -13.01
N ASP A 195 -23.12 29.84 -12.86
CA ASP A 195 -22.42 28.64 -12.38
C ASP A 195 -22.89 27.41 -13.14
N VAL A 196 -21.94 26.52 -13.43
CA VAL A 196 -22.23 25.18 -13.96
C VAL A 196 -21.44 24.16 -13.13
N ASN A 197 -22.16 23.21 -12.52
CA ASN A 197 -21.62 22.06 -11.81
C ASN A 197 -22.11 20.76 -12.46
N LEU A 198 -21.18 19.91 -12.87
CA LEU A 198 -21.46 18.62 -13.50
C LEU A 198 -20.72 17.47 -12.79
N ASP A 199 -20.45 17.63 -11.49
CA ASP A 199 -19.62 16.71 -10.70
C ASP A 199 -20.14 15.26 -10.71
N THR A 200 -19.22 14.31 -10.83
CA THR A 200 -19.44 12.85 -10.86
C THR A 200 -20.35 12.32 -11.97
N LEU A 201 -20.86 13.19 -12.86
CA LEU A 201 -21.59 12.77 -14.05
C LEU A 201 -20.60 12.18 -15.06
N PRO A 202 -20.85 11.01 -15.67
CA PRO A 202 -19.91 10.39 -16.60
C PRO A 202 -20.02 11.03 -17.99
N ILE A 203 -19.62 12.30 -18.12
CA ILE A 203 -19.79 13.13 -19.32
C ILE A 203 -19.07 12.52 -20.53
N ASN A 204 -17.87 11.95 -20.34
CA ASN A 204 -17.07 11.28 -21.38
C ASN A 204 -16.86 12.17 -22.63
N THR A 205 -16.31 13.37 -22.47
CA THR A 205 -16.09 14.34 -23.57
C THR A 205 -14.69 14.94 -23.52
N ASP A 206 -14.18 15.46 -24.64
CA ASP A 206 -12.87 16.10 -24.65
C ASP A 206 -12.94 17.59 -24.26
N PHE A 207 -11.88 18.09 -23.64
CA PHE A 207 -11.77 19.47 -23.15
C PHE A 207 -11.98 20.56 -24.24
N PRO A 208 -11.64 20.37 -25.53
CA PRO A 208 -12.06 21.27 -26.60
C PRO A 208 -13.58 21.48 -26.70
N ALA A 209 -14.42 20.49 -26.35
CA ALA A 209 -15.87 20.67 -26.31
C ALA A 209 -16.28 21.58 -25.13
N VAL A 210 -15.70 21.39 -23.95
CA VAL A 210 -15.90 22.23 -22.76
C VAL A 210 -15.44 23.68 -23.01
N SER A 211 -14.26 23.86 -23.62
CA SER A 211 -13.66 25.17 -23.83
C SER A 211 -14.21 25.96 -25.03
N SER A 212 -14.80 25.30 -26.03
CA SER A 212 -15.53 25.95 -27.12
C SER A 212 -16.99 26.26 -26.83
N THR A 213 -17.57 25.69 -25.76
CA THR A 213 -18.97 25.92 -25.36
C THR A 213 -19.07 26.54 -23.97
N LEU A 214 -18.93 25.74 -22.90
CA LEU A 214 -19.17 26.17 -21.51
C LEU A 214 -18.28 27.35 -21.10
N LEU A 215 -16.98 27.33 -21.40
CA LEU A 215 -16.10 28.45 -21.06
C LEU A 215 -16.50 29.76 -21.76
N THR A 216 -17.22 29.72 -22.89
CA THR A 216 -17.57 30.93 -23.67
C THR A 216 -18.78 31.70 -23.13
N LEU A 217 -19.49 31.18 -22.13
CA LEU A 217 -20.62 31.82 -21.46
C LEU A 217 -20.20 33.16 -20.82
N ASP A 218 -20.60 34.30 -21.41
CA ASP A 218 -20.16 35.66 -21.06
C ASP A 218 -20.25 36.02 -19.56
N ARG A 219 -21.20 35.40 -18.82
CA ARG A 219 -21.47 35.67 -17.39
C ARG A 219 -21.15 34.53 -16.44
N LEU A 220 -20.57 33.43 -16.92
CA LEU A 220 -20.12 32.36 -16.06
C LEU A 220 -19.04 32.89 -15.10
N GLU A 221 -19.25 32.67 -13.80
CA GLU A 221 -18.39 33.07 -12.69
C GLU A 221 -17.65 31.86 -12.10
N SER A 222 -18.25 30.66 -12.17
CA SER A 222 -17.67 29.37 -11.76
C SER A 222 -18.02 28.21 -12.71
N LEU A 223 -17.06 27.29 -12.93
CA LEU A 223 -17.29 26.00 -13.62
C LEU A 223 -16.63 24.86 -12.84
N SER A 224 -17.41 23.82 -12.52
CA SER A 224 -16.94 22.63 -11.78
C SER A 224 -17.38 21.33 -12.48
N ILE A 225 -16.41 20.48 -12.82
CA ILE A 225 -16.61 19.22 -13.57
C ILE A 225 -15.66 18.16 -12.99
N ARG A 226 -15.94 17.69 -11.77
CA ARG A 226 -15.05 16.78 -11.02
C ARG A 226 -15.34 15.31 -11.30
N PHE A 227 -14.31 14.49 -11.45
CA PHE A 227 -14.42 13.03 -11.64
C PHE A 227 -15.38 12.61 -12.76
N SER A 228 -15.45 13.40 -13.84
CA SER A 228 -16.47 13.29 -14.90
C SER A 228 -15.97 12.63 -16.18
N ASN A 229 -14.71 12.17 -16.18
CA ASN A 229 -13.99 11.61 -17.34
C ASN A 229 -13.99 12.57 -18.54
N VAL A 230 -13.60 13.83 -18.31
CA VAL A 230 -13.20 14.76 -19.38
C VAL A 230 -11.79 14.42 -19.83
N SER A 231 -11.51 14.40 -21.14
CA SER A 231 -10.20 13.99 -21.68
C SER A 231 -9.54 15.01 -22.61
N GLY A 232 -8.29 14.74 -22.99
CA GLY A 232 -7.60 15.47 -24.07
C GLY A 232 -6.83 16.70 -23.61
N ALA A 233 -6.21 17.37 -24.59
CA ALA A 233 -5.23 18.40 -24.32
C ALA A 233 -5.84 19.73 -23.82
N LEU A 234 -5.21 20.28 -22.79
CA LEU A 234 -5.30 21.67 -22.39
C LEU A 234 -4.65 22.57 -23.46
N GLY A 235 -4.94 23.87 -23.38
CA GLY A 235 -4.37 24.87 -24.27
C GLY A 235 -5.15 26.17 -24.23
N ARG A 236 -4.87 27.05 -25.19
CA ARG A 236 -5.53 28.36 -25.30
C ARG A 236 -7.01 28.19 -25.65
N ALA A 237 -7.91 28.65 -24.78
CA ALA A 237 -9.35 28.59 -25.04
C ALA A 237 -9.73 29.53 -26.21
N PRO A 238 -10.65 29.12 -27.11
CA PRO A 238 -11.09 29.95 -28.24
C PRO A 238 -11.88 31.20 -27.80
N GLY A 239 -12.47 31.15 -26.60
CA GLY A 239 -13.02 32.28 -25.88
C GLY A 239 -13.20 31.91 -24.40
N CYS A 240 -13.31 32.91 -23.52
CA CYS A 240 -13.62 32.69 -22.11
C CYS A 240 -14.55 33.78 -21.56
N GLY A 241 -15.46 33.40 -20.67
CA GLY A 241 -16.44 34.26 -20.03
C GLY A 241 -15.77 35.39 -19.26
N ARG A 242 -16.31 36.61 -19.39
CA ARG A 242 -15.68 37.83 -18.85
C ARG A 242 -15.67 37.91 -17.32
N ARG A 243 -16.31 36.95 -16.66
CA ARG A 243 -16.43 36.84 -15.21
C ARG A 243 -15.84 35.54 -14.63
N LEU A 244 -15.35 34.62 -15.46
CA LEU A 244 -14.97 33.29 -14.96
C LEU A 244 -13.81 33.42 -13.98
N SER A 245 -14.13 33.20 -12.70
CA SER A 245 -13.25 33.44 -11.57
C SER A 245 -12.73 32.14 -10.96
N GLN A 246 -13.49 31.05 -11.11
CA GLN A 246 -13.19 29.72 -10.61
C GLN A 246 -13.34 28.68 -11.73
N LEU A 247 -12.33 27.79 -11.87
CA LEU A 247 -12.38 26.63 -12.76
C LEU A 247 -11.85 25.39 -12.02
N ASP A 248 -12.69 24.36 -11.90
CA ASP A 248 -12.50 23.20 -11.04
C ASP A 248 -12.70 21.89 -11.82
N LEU A 249 -11.61 21.33 -12.35
CA LEU A 249 -11.63 20.12 -13.20
C LEU A 249 -10.82 18.91 -12.66
N PRO A 250 -10.69 18.66 -11.35
CA PRO A 250 -9.91 17.54 -10.86
C PRO A 250 -10.53 16.15 -11.13
N GLY A 251 -9.68 15.13 -11.17
CA GLY A 251 -10.09 13.73 -11.35
C GLY A 251 -10.48 13.37 -12.78
N ASN A 252 -9.85 14.01 -13.77
CA ASN A 252 -10.14 13.84 -15.19
C ASN A 252 -8.88 13.30 -15.92
N GLY A 253 -8.95 13.16 -17.25
CA GLY A 253 -7.84 12.76 -18.11
C GLY A 253 -7.33 13.93 -18.96
N LEU A 254 -7.19 15.11 -18.36
CA LEU A 254 -6.70 16.32 -19.04
C LEU A 254 -5.18 16.24 -19.19
N THR A 255 -4.70 16.30 -20.43
CA THR A 255 -3.28 16.24 -20.78
C THR A 255 -2.73 17.62 -21.16
N GLY A 256 -1.41 17.77 -21.25
CA GLY A 256 -0.75 19.02 -21.67
C GLY A 256 0.39 19.38 -20.75
N SER A 257 0.89 20.61 -20.83
CA SER A 257 1.99 21.12 -20.02
C SER A 257 1.57 22.24 -19.07
N VAL A 258 2.41 22.59 -18.09
CA VAL A 258 2.23 23.80 -17.27
C VAL A 258 2.12 25.09 -18.12
N ALA A 259 2.75 25.12 -19.30
CA ALA A 259 2.61 26.24 -20.24
C ALA A 259 1.19 26.30 -20.85
N ASP A 260 0.56 25.15 -21.13
CA ASP A 260 -0.83 25.08 -21.60
C ASP A 260 -1.82 25.47 -20.51
N VAL A 261 -1.55 25.13 -19.24
CA VAL A 261 -2.30 25.63 -18.08
C VAL A 261 -2.21 27.16 -18.01
N ALA A 262 -1.01 27.72 -18.16
CA ALA A 262 -0.81 29.17 -18.18
C ALA A 262 -1.50 29.85 -19.38
N ALA A 263 -1.54 29.20 -20.55
CA ALA A 263 -2.25 29.67 -21.74
C ALA A 263 -3.78 29.63 -21.57
N LEU A 264 -4.32 28.58 -20.95
CA LEU A 264 -5.74 28.49 -20.57
C LEU A 264 -6.10 29.60 -19.56
N ALA A 265 -5.33 29.73 -18.47
CA ALA A 265 -5.54 30.76 -17.47
C ALA A 265 -5.48 32.18 -18.08
N SER A 266 -4.49 32.43 -18.94
CA SER A 266 -4.34 33.71 -19.66
C SER A 266 -5.46 33.98 -20.69
N SER A 267 -6.24 32.98 -21.07
CA SER A 267 -7.44 33.15 -21.90
C SER A 267 -8.63 33.64 -21.07
N CYS A 268 -8.65 33.35 -19.77
CA CYS A 268 -9.71 33.70 -18.83
C CYS A 268 -9.27 34.87 -17.93
N LEU A 269 -9.35 36.11 -18.43
CA LEU A 269 -8.81 37.32 -17.80
C LEU A 269 -9.37 37.67 -16.40
N ALA A 270 -10.41 36.99 -15.92
CA ALA A 270 -10.99 37.16 -14.59
C ALA A 270 -10.60 36.05 -13.60
N LEU A 271 -9.87 35.02 -14.05
CA LEU A 271 -9.62 33.79 -13.30
C LEU A 271 -8.74 34.06 -12.07
N ARG A 272 -9.22 33.60 -10.91
CA ARG A 272 -8.54 33.70 -9.61
C ARG A 272 -8.22 32.36 -9.01
N TRP A 273 -9.01 31.34 -9.30
CA TRP A 273 -8.90 30.00 -8.73
C TRP A 273 -8.92 28.97 -9.85
N LEU A 274 -7.88 28.16 -9.93
CA LEU A 274 -7.72 27.09 -10.92
C LEU A 274 -7.29 25.80 -10.23
N ASN A 275 -8.09 24.75 -10.39
CA ASN A 275 -7.78 23.41 -9.90
C ASN A 275 -7.83 22.41 -11.05
N LEU A 276 -6.71 21.74 -11.29
CA LEU A 276 -6.57 20.62 -12.24
C LEU A 276 -5.94 19.40 -11.54
N SER A 277 -6.09 19.23 -10.23
CA SER A 277 -5.47 18.10 -9.52
C SER A 277 -6.00 16.73 -9.97
N VAL A 278 -5.19 15.67 -9.86
CA VAL A 278 -5.56 14.33 -10.34
C VAL A 278 -5.88 14.35 -11.86
N ASN A 279 -4.88 14.70 -12.66
CA ASN A 279 -4.92 14.75 -14.14
C ASN A 279 -3.55 14.34 -14.73
N ASP A 280 -3.38 14.48 -16.06
CA ASP A 280 -2.19 14.08 -16.82
C ASP A 280 -1.29 15.29 -17.24
N VAL A 281 -1.22 16.37 -16.44
CA VAL A 281 -0.45 17.58 -16.81
C VAL A 281 1.04 17.43 -16.50
N GLY A 282 1.89 17.58 -17.52
CA GLY A 282 3.35 17.48 -17.44
C GLY A 282 4.09 18.82 -17.35
N SER A 283 5.42 18.74 -17.25
CA SER A 283 6.32 19.91 -17.24
C SER A 283 6.41 20.65 -18.59
N SER A 284 6.80 21.93 -18.57
CA SER A 284 6.83 22.82 -19.75
C SER A 284 7.95 22.59 -20.77
N GLY A 285 8.85 21.64 -20.55
CA GLY A 285 10.05 21.42 -21.39
C GLY A 285 11.03 22.61 -21.44
N GLY A 286 10.79 23.67 -20.67
CA GLY A 286 11.58 24.91 -20.69
C GLY A 286 10.94 26.06 -21.49
N GLU A 287 9.76 25.89 -22.10
CA GLU A 287 9.08 26.97 -22.82
C GLU A 287 8.64 28.13 -21.90
N GLY A 288 8.85 29.37 -22.36
CA GLY A 288 8.60 30.57 -21.57
C GLY A 288 7.11 30.92 -21.45
N TYR A 289 6.54 30.72 -20.26
CA TYR A 289 5.15 31.06 -19.93
C TYR A 289 5.05 32.01 -18.72
N VAL A 290 3.90 32.65 -18.56
CA VAL A 290 3.56 33.52 -17.42
C VAL A 290 2.08 33.31 -17.09
N PHE A 291 1.73 33.11 -15.82
CA PHE A 291 0.32 33.05 -15.38
C PHE A 291 -0.31 34.46 -15.30
N PRO A 292 -1.64 34.60 -15.45
CA PRO A 292 -2.29 35.91 -15.34
C PRO A 292 -2.16 36.47 -13.92
N ALA A 293 -1.89 37.78 -13.82
CA ALA A 293 -1.71 38.49 -12.55
C ALA A 293 -2.99 38.64 -11.69
N THR A 294 -4.04 37.92 -12.03
CA THR A 294 -5.29 37.76 -11.27
C THR A 294 -5.34 36.45 -10.46
N LEU A 295 -4.47 35.49 -10.74
CA LEU A 295 -4.55 34.14 -10.16
C LEU A 295 -4.08 34.13 -8.70
N GLU A 296 -5.00 33.84 -7.79
CA GLU A 296 -4.79 33.79 -6.34
C GLU A 296 -4.60 32.35 -5.83
N THR A 297 -5.15 31.34 -6.52
CA THR A 297 -5.07 29.92 -6.16
C THR A 297 -4.78 29.07 -7.39
N LEU A 298 -3.76 28.21 -7.28
CA LEU A 298 -3.41 27.19 -8.26
C LEU A 298 -3.19 25.83 -7.57
N ASP A 299 -3.96 24.82 -7.95
CA ASP A 299 -3.77 23.41 -7.56
C ASP A 299 -3.50 22.57 -8.82
N LEU A 300 -2.29 22.00 -8.88
CA LEU A 300 -1.85 21.02 -9.87
C LEU A 300 -1.30 19.76 -9.16
N SER A 301 -1.79 19.45 -7.97
CA SER A 301 -1.39 18.23 -7.25
C SER A 301 -1.81 16.95 -7.98
N PHE A 302 -1.15 15.82 -7.72
CA PHE A 302 -1.45 14.53 -8.39
C PHE A 302 -1.43 14.64 -9.93
N ASN A 303 -0.35 15.20 -10.47
CA ASN A 303 -0.09 15.36 -11.91
C ASN A 303 1.33 14.85 -12.26
N LYS A 304 1.86 15.22 -13.42
CA LYS A 304 3.05 14.66 -14.07
C LYS A 304 4.19 15.68 -14.22
N ILE A 305 4.16 16.74 -13.42
CA ILE A 305 5.18 17.79 -13.41
C ILE A 305 6.47 17.18 -12.83
N SER A 306 7.61 17.39 -13.49
CA SER A 306 8.88 16.72 -13.17
C SER A 306 10.09 17.66 -13.03
N ALA A 307 9.98 18.90 -13.50
CA ALA A 307 11.06 19.90 -13.50
C ALA A 307 10.85 21.01 -12.44
N ALA A 308 11.82 21.20 -11.54
CA ALA A 308 11.77 22.26 -10.52
C ALA A 308 11.74 23.70 -11.10
N GLU A 309 12.14 23.91 -12.36
CA GLU A 309 12.04 25.19 -13.07
C GLU A 309 10.56 25.62 -13.31
N ASP A 310 9.59 24.70 -13.28
CA ASP A 310 8.17 25.09 -13.33
C ASP A 310 7.72 25.77 -12.01
N ILE A 311 8.23 25.31 -10.85
CA ILE A 311 7.99 25.95 -9.54
C ILE A 311 8.47 27.42 -9.59
N ARG A 312 9.68 27.63 -10.10
CA ARG A 312 10.28 28.97 -10.28
C ARG A 312 9.36 29.90 -11.07
N ARG A 313 8.86 29.42 -12.21
CA ARG A 313 8.05 30.23 -13.14
C ARG A 313 6.68 30.53 -12.58
N ILE A 314 6.05 29.57 -11.90
CA ILE A 314 4.79 29.80 -11.18
C ILE A 314 5.01 30.91 -10.12
N LEU A 315 5.95 30.73 -9.20
CA LEU A 315 6.22 31.69 -8.12
C LEU A 315 6.70 33.07 -8.63
N GLY A 316 7.44 33.11 -9.73
CA GLY A 316 7.90 34.35 -10.37
C GLY A 316 6.84 35.09 -11.19
N SER A 317 5.71 34.44 -11.53
CA SER A 317 4.71 35.02 -12.44
C SER A 317 3.55 35.77 -11.78
N GLY A 318 3.33 35.58 -10.46
CA GLY A 318 2.11 36.06 -9.79
C GLY A 318 2.33 36.78 -8.46
N PRO A 319 2.43 38.13 -8.42
CA PRO A 319 2.52 38.92 -7.17
C PRO A 319 1.20 38.96 -6.37
N VAL A 320 0.23 38.10 -6.72
CA VAL A 320 -1.05 37.94 -6.02
C VAL A 320 -1.36 36.52 -5.60
N LEU A 321 -0.53 35.53 -5.96
CA LEU A 321 -0.74 34.13 -5.63
C LEU A 321 -0.71 33.92 -4.11
N ARG A 322 -1.75 33.30 -3.56
CA ARG A 322 -1.94 33.00 -2.14
C ARG A 322 -1.82 31.52 -1.81
N TYR A 323 -2.24 30.66 -2.73
CA TYR A 323 -2.22 29.21 -2.57
C TYR A 323 -1.56 28.55 -3.79
N LEU A 324 -0.55 27.72 -3.52
CA LEU A 324 0.07 26.85 -4.52
C LEU A 324 0.19 25.43 -3.97
N ASP A 325 -0.43 24.48 -4.67
CA ASP A 325 -0.25 23.05 -4.43
C ASP A 325 0.28 22.35 -5.70
N LEU A 326 1.46 21.73 -5.57
CA LEU A 326 2.12 20.92 -6.59
C LEU A 326 2.49 19.53 -6.02
N SER A 327 1.78 19.09 -4.96
CA SER A 327 2.09 17.84 -4.27
C SER A 327 1.78 16.60 -5.10
N SER A 328 2.36 15.45 -4.74
CA SER A 328 2.15 14.16 -5.42
C SER A 328 2.42 14.22 -6.93
N ASN A 329 3.48 14.93 -7.32
CA ASN A 329 4.01 15.00 -8.67
C ASN A 329 5.38 14.27 -8.72
N ALA A 330 6.10 14.36 -9.83
CA ALA A 330 7.43 13.78 -10.01
C ALA A 330 8.57 14.83 -9.92
N ILE A 331 8.33 15.99 -9.30
CA ILE A 331 9.22 17.16 -9.42
C ILE A 331 10.57 16.88 -8.78
N SER A 332 11.62 16.95 -9.59
CA SER A 332 12.99 16.59 -9.22
C SER A 332 13.97 17.76 -9.37
N GLY A 333 15.11 17.64 -8.68
CA GLY A 333 16.18 18.65 -8.67
C GLY A 333 16.22 19.49 -7.40
N VAL A 334 16.95 20.60 -7.44
CA VAL A 334 17.21 21.48 -6.29
C VAL A 334 16.51 22.83 -6.48
N ILE A 335 15.89 23.36 -5.44
CA ILE A 335 15.44 24.75 -5.40
C ILE A 335 16.67 25.62 -5.12
N SER A 336 17.40 26.01 -6.17
CA SER A 336 18.60 26.85 -6.06
C SER A 336 18.29 28.26 -5.49
N SER A 337 19.32 29.02 -5.17
CA SER A 337 19.19 30.44 -4.77
C SER A 337 19.07 31.38 -5.98
N GLY A 338 18.41 32.52 -5.78
CA GLY A 338 18.00 33.43 -6.86
C GLY A 338 16.87 32.90 -7.76
N VAL A 339 16.10 31.92 -7.25
CA VAL A 339 15.05 31.21 -8.01
C VAL A 339 13.67 31.68 -7.60
N ILE A 340 13.38 31.85 -6.31
CA ILE A 340 12.02 32.21 -5.87
C ILE A 340 11.80 33.72 -6.09
N GLY A 341 10.77 34.05 -6.88
CA GLY A 341 10.37 35.43 -7.16
C GLY A 341 9.65 36.11 -5.99
N ASP A 342 9.02 37.26 -6.25
CA ASP A 342 8.43 38.14 -5.22
C ASP A 342 7.07 37.62 -4.67
N CYS A 343 7.09 36.43 -4.06
CA CYS A 343 5.98 35.64 -3.54
C CYS A 343 5.29 36.21 -2.27
N ARG A 344 5.31 37.53 -2.06
CA ARG A 344 4.92 38.18 -0.77
C ARG A 344 3.47 37.97 -0.30
N LYS A 345 2.59 37.42 -1.14
CA LYS A 345 1.20 37.10 -0.77
C LYS A 345 0.93 35.61 -0.59
N LEU A 346 1.92 34.75 -0.83
CA LEU A 346 1.77 33.31 -0.74
C LEU A 346 1.59 32.91 0.73
N SER A 347 0.40 32.42 1.07
CA SER A 347 0.03 31.94 2.41
C SER A 347 0.13 30.41 2.55
N VAL A 348 0.00 29.67 1.44
CA VAL A 348 0.10 28.21 1.41
C VAL A 348 1.04 27.77 0.29
N LEU A 349 2.05 26.99 0.65
CA LEU A 349 2.94 26.30 -0.27
C LEU A 349 2.99 24.80 0.08
N ASN A 350 2.45 23.96 -0.80
CA ASN A 350 2.56 22.51 -0.71
C ASN A 350 3.34 21.95 -1.91
N LEU A 351 4.51 21.36 -1.62
CA LEU A 351 5.38 20.66 -2.57
C LEU A 351 5.61 19.20 -2.15
N SER A 352 4.77 18.67 -1.24
CA SER A 352 4.98 17.35 -0.64
C SER A 352 4.83 16.19 -1.62
N SER A 353 5.40 15.02 -1.30
CA SER A 353 5.38 13.83 -2.17
C SER A 353 5.91 14.13 -3.58
N ASN A 354 7.17 14.54 -3.63
CA ASN A 354 7.93 14.84 -4.85
C ASN A 354 9.36 14.27 -4.72
N HIS A 355 10.27 14.65 -5.62
CA HIS A 355 11.67 14.21 -5.66
C HIS A 355 12.66 15.38 -5.50
N LEU A 356 12.23 16.46 -4.81
CA LEU A 356 13.06 17.64 -4.54
C LEU A 356 14.20 17.28 -3.58
N ALA A 357 15.38 17.80 -3.85
CA ALA A 357 16.62 17.47 -3.15
C ALA A 357 17.47 18.70 -2.82
N GLY A 358 18.56 18.48 -2.06
CA GLY A 358 19.43 19.55 -1.56
C GLY A 358 18.88 20.19 -0.29
N THR A 359 19.37 21.39 0.05
CA THR A 359 18.92 22.16 1.21
C THR A 359 17.61 22.88 0.95
N ILE A 360 16.82 23.13 1.99
CA ILE A 360 15.67 24.05 1.93
C ILE A 360 16.22 25.46 1.63
N SER A 361 15.74 26.10 0.57
CA SER A 361 16.31 27.37 0.08
C SER A 361 16.00 28.57 1.00
N GLU A 362 17.01 29.40 1.28
CA GLU A 362 16.84 30.64 2.04
C GLU A 362 16.00 31.69 1.28
N ASP A 363 15.90 31.59 -0.05
CA ASP A 363 15.05 32.47 -0.88
C ASP A 363 13.59 32.48 -0.41
N LEU A 364 13.12 31.40 0.24
CA LEU A 364 11.77 31.28 0.79
C LEU A 364 11.40 32.42 1.73
N ALA A 365 12.38 33.06 2.40
CA ALA A 365 12.14 34.25 3.24
C ALA A 365 11.44 35.41 2.49
N SER A 366 11.47 35.42 1.16
CA SER A 366 10.74 36.37 0.30
C SER A 366 9.21 36.19 0.41
N CYS A 367 8.74 34.98 0.73
CA CYS A 367 7.33 34.63 0.85
C CYS A 367 6.82 34.93 2.28
N SER A 368 7.01 36.16 2.76
CA SER A 368 6.82 36.53 4.17
C SER A 368 5.40 36.37 4.74
N ALA A 369 4.40 36.13 3.89
CA ALA A 369 3.01 35.86 4.26
C ALA A 369 2.69 34.37 4.51
N LEU A 370 3.66 33.45 4.39
CA LEU A 370 3.42 32.00 4.55
C LEU A 370 2.83 31.65 5.93
N GLU A 371 1.66 31.01 5.90
CA GLU A 371 0.99 30.40 7.06
C GLU A 371 1.12 28.87 7.06
N ILE A 372 1.23 28.24 5.89
CA ILE A 372 1.35 26.78 5.73
C ILE A 372 2.50 26.46 4.78
N ILE A 373 3.47 25.67 5.26
CA ILE A 373 4.59 25.13 4.48
C ILE A 373 4.57 23.61 4.61
N ASN A 374 4.32 22.90 3.52
CA ASN A 374 4.41 21.44 3.45
C ASN A 374 5.42 21.01 2.38
N LEU A 375 6.57 20.53 2.84
CA LEU A 375 7.66 19.96 2.03
C LEU A 375 7.89 18.47 2.35
N SER A 376 6.92 17.81 2.99
CA SER A 376 7.05 16.43 3.45
C SER A 376 7.23 15.42 2.28
N ASN A 377 7.75 14.23 2.57
CA ASN A 377 7.95 13.15 1.61
C ASN A 377 8.71 13.60 0.35
N ASN A 378 9.95 14.06 0.58
CA ASN A 378 10.89 14.53 -0.43
C ASN A 378 12.31 14.06 -0.04
N ASN A 379 13.34 14.53 -0.74
CA ASN A 379 14.75 14.20 -0.50
C ASN A 379 15.57 15.43 -0.04
N PHE A 380 14.94 16.39 0.66
CA PHE A 380 15.67 17.52 1.25
C PHE A 380 16.65 17.04 2.32
N SER A 381 17.81 17.66 2.41
CA SER A 381 18.90 17.27 3.31
C SER A 381 19.70 18.48 3.81
N GLY A 382 20.60 18.25 4.77
CA GLY A 382 21.26 19.31 5.51
C GLY A 382 20.37 19.87 6.62
N ASP A 383 20.83 20.94 7.24
CA ASP A 383 20.17 21.51 8.42
C ASP A 383 18.97 22.39 8.03
N ILE A 384 17.97 22.47 8.91
CA ILE A 384 16.75 23.25 8.66
C ILE A 384 17.06 24.75 8.86
N PRO A 385 16.80 25.64 7.87
CA PRO A 385 17.17 27.05 7.93
C PRO A 385 16.21 27.86 8.81
N PHE A 386 16.29 27.67 10.13
CA PHE A 386 15.35 28.29 11.06
C PHE A 386 15.48 29.80 11.22
N GLU A 387 16.62 30.41 10.87
CA GLU A 387 16.75 31.88 10.75
C GLU A 387 15.84 32.41 9.64
N THR A 388 15.79 31.71 8.49
CA THR A 388 14.88 31.98 7.37
C THR A 388 13.43 31.76 7.79
N LEU A 389 13.12 30.62 8.44
CA LEU A 389 11.77 30.31 8.91
C LEU A 389 11.26 31.34 9.93
N SER A 390 12.12 31.89 10.79
CA SER A 390 11.74 32.86 11.82
C SER A 390 11.12 34.15 11.27
N ARG A 391 11.33 34.45 9.98
CA ARG A 391 10.76 35.61 9.29
C ARG A 391 9.27 35.42 8.96
N PHE A 392 8.76 34.19 8.97
CA PHE A 392 7.35 33.89 8.73
C PHE A 392 6.51 34.10 10.00
N ALA A 393 6.30 35.37 10.37
CA ALA A 393 5.43 35.75 11.48
C ALA A 393 3.93 35.42 11.27
N GLY A 394 3.58 34.74 10.18
CA GLY A 394 2.27 34.14 9.89
C GLY A 394 2.21 32.61 10.10
N LEU A 395 3.35 31.92 10.25
CA LEU A 395 3.45 30.47 10.12
C LEU A 395 2.66 29.71 11.21
N LYS A 396 1.71 28.88 10.78
CA LYS A 396 0.85 28.01 11.60
C LYS A 396 1.18 26.53 11.44
N ILE A 397 1.55 26.11 10.23
CA ILE A 397 1.78 24.70 9.91
C ILE A 397 3.13 24.57 9.20
N LEU A 398 4.03 23.76 9.76
CA LEU A 398 5.31 23.40 9.16
C LEU A 398 5.46 21.88 9.12
N GLN A 399 5.45 21.31 7.92
CA GLN A 399 5.56 19.86 7.68
C GLN A 399 6.80 19.58 6.83
N LEU A 400 7.83 18.99 7.45
CA LEU A 400 9.10 18.60 6.81
C LEU A 400 9.36 17.09 6.95
N SER A 401 8.36 16.31 7.36
CA SER A 401 8.50 14.88 7.62
C SER A 401 8.86 14.05 6.39
N PHE A 402 9.45 12.88 6.62
CA PHE A 402 9.93 12.00 5.55
C PHE A 402 10.90 12.69 4.56
N ASN A 403 11.82 13.51 5.09
CA ASN A 403 12.99 14.01 4.36
C ASN A 403 14.29 13.38 4.92
N ASN A 404 15.46 13.88 4.50
CA ASN A 404 16.78 13.46 4.97
C ASN A 404 17.51 14.63 5.69
N LEU A 405 16.74 15.47 6.40
CA LEU A 405 17.24 16.65 7.12
C LEU A 405 18.07 16.25 8.34
N SER A 406 19.09 17.05 8.65
CA SER A 406 20.10 16.79 9.69
C SER A 406 20.20 17.89 10.74
N GLY A 407 21.17 17.77 11.64
CA GLY A 407 21.55 18.81 12.59
C GLY A 407 20.92 18.65 13.97
N GLU A 408 20.70 19.77 14.65
CA GLU A 408 20.07 19.87 15.97
C GLU A 408 18.77 20.68 15.84
N LEU A 409 17.75 20.41 16.67
CA LEU A 409 16.54 21.25 16.67
C LEU A 409 16.87 22.61 17.34
N PRO A 410 16.79 23.75 16.63
CA PRO A 410 17.40 24.99 17.10
C PRO A 410 16.52 25.77 18.07
N LYS A 411 17.18 26.59 18.88
CA LYS A 411 16.60 27.29 20.04
C LYS A 411 15.61 28.41 19.68
N ILE A 412 15.49 28.75 18.39
CA ILE A 412 14.79 29.92 17.84
C ILE A 412 13.31 29.64 17.49
N ILE A 413 12.89 28.37 17.45
CA ILE A 413 11.49 27.96 17.20
C ILE A 413 10.45 28.73 18.05
N PRO A 414 10.68 29.10 19.33
CA PRO A 414 9.73 29.90 20.12
C PRO A 414 9.38 31.28 19.55
N ASN A 415 10.14 31.79 18.58
CA ASN A 415 9.81 33.03 17.86
C ASN A 415 8.64 32.84 16.87
N LEU A 416 8.32 31.60 16.49
CA LEU A 416 7.18 31.23 15.64
C LEU A 416 5.90 31.17 16.48
N THR A 417 5.50 32.31 17.07
CA THR A 417 4.41 32.40 18.07
C THR A 417 3.00 32.06 17.57
N LYS A 418 2.84 31.77 16.27
CA LYS A 418 1.60 31.29 15.65
C LYS A 418 1.66 29.82 15.21
N LEU A 419 2.78 29.13 15.42
CA LEU A 419 2.95 27.74 15.00
C LEU A 419 2.01 26.86 15.83
N GLU A 420 1.08 26.17 15.15
CA GLU A 420 0.10 25.27 15.73
C GLU A 420 0.48 23.80 15.50
N PHE A 421 1.09 23.50 14.36
CA PHE A 421 1.46 22.14 13.94
C PHE A 421 2.92 22.11 13.46
N LEU A 422 3.74 21.28 14.10
CA LEU A 422 5.14 21.04 13.74
C LEU A 422 5.41 19.55 13.56
N ASP A 423 5.62 19.13 12.31
CA ASP A 423 5.98 17.76 11.97
C ASP A 423 7.35 17.69 11.27
N LEU A 424 8.30 17.08 11.97
CA LEU A 424 9.67 16.83 11.53
C LEU A 424 10.00 15.33 11.53
N SER A 425 8.99 14.46 11.57
CA SER A 425 9.17 13.03 11.74
C SER A 425 9.97 12.37 10.60
N SER A 426 10.57 11.21 10.82
CA SER A 426 11.28 10.45 9.77
C SER A 426 12.40 11.21 9.05
N ASN A 427 13.19 11.97 9.81
CA ASN A 427 14.40 12.67 9.38
C ASN A 427 15.65 12.11 10.11
N ALA A 428 16.80 12.77 9.96
CA ALA A 428 18.04 12.47 10.68
C ALA A 428 18.39 13.57 11.71
N LEU A 429 17.38 14.26 12.25
CA LEU A 429 17.59 15.26 13.31
C LEU A 429 18.11 14.59 14.58
N SER A 430 19.03 15.24 15.28
CA SER A 430 19.80 14.64 16.37
C SER A 430 19.84 15.50 17.61
N ARG A 431 20.61 15.05 18.63
CA ARG A 431 20.90 15.78 19.87
C ARG A 431 19.66 15.95 20.75
N PHE A 432 19.65 16.95 21.61
CA PHE A 432 18.61 17.14 22.62
C PHE A 432 17.42 17.91 22.05
N ILE A 433 16.21 17.57 22.48
CA ILE A 433 15.07 18.46 22.30
C ILE A 433 15.36 19.72 23.14
N PRO A 434 15.41 20.94 22.55
CA PRO A 434 15.85 22.13 23.24
C PRO A 434 14.82 22.55 24.32
N PRO A 435 15.23 22.74 25.59
CA PRO A 435 14.32 23.21 26.64
C PRO A 435 13.66 24.57 26.35
N SER A 436 14.21 25.36 25.41
CA SER A 436 13.62 26.63 25.00
C SER A 436 12.31 26.49 24.21
N LEU A 437 12.04 25.33 23.59
CA LEU A 437 10.94 25.11 22.62
C LEU A 437 9.56 25.61 23.10
N CYS A 438 9.28 25.46 24.40
CA CYS A 438 8.04 25.90 25.04
C CYS A 438 8.28 26.89 26.20
N GLN A 439 9.47 27.50 26.29
CA GLN A 439 9.87 28.29 27.46
C GLN A 439 8.98 29.52 27.72
N ASN A 440 8.40 30.11 26.67
CA ASN A 440 7.40 31.18 26.76
C ASN A 440 5.98 30.60 26.66
N SER A 441 5.47 30.05 27.76
CA SER A 441 4.12 29.43 27.85
C SER A 441 3.00 30.32 27.27
N LEU A 442 3.05 31.63 27.52
CA LEU A 442 2.05 32.61 27.08
C LEU A 442 2.10 32.97 25.58
N SER A 443 3.08 32.49 24.81
CA SER A 443 3.25 32.85 23.39
C SER A 443 3.40 31.65 22.47
N SER A 444 3.09 30.43 22.92
CA SER A 444 3.09 29.24 22.08
C SER A 444 1.68 28.76 21.80
N SER A 445 1.30 28.79 20.53
CA SER A 445 0.04 28.23 20.00
C SER A 445 0.15 26.74 19.63
N LEU A 446 1.26 26.07 19.97
CA LEU A 446 1.59 24.73 19.48
C LEU A 446 0.61 23.67 20.04
N LYS A 447 -0.12 23.02 19.14
CA LYS A 447 -1.12 21.98 19.41
C LYS A 447 -0.59 20.58 19.10
N GLU A 448 0.21 20.44 18.05
CA GLU A 448 0.74 19.15 17.62
C GLU A 448 2.25 19.22 17.37
N LEU A 449 2.99 18.28 17.98
CA LEU A 449 4.44 18.14 17.85
C LEU A 449 4.82 16.70 17.52
N HIS A 450 5.28 16.48 16.29
CA HIS A 450 5.65 15.17 15.75
C HIS A 450 7.16 15.15 15.44
N LEU A 451 7.93 14.47 16.28
CA LEU A 451 9.40 14.34 16.22
C LEU A 451 9.85 12.87 16.09
N GLN A 452 8.91 11.95 15.89
CA GLN A 452 9.16 10.51 15.89
C GLN A 452 10.06 10.05 14.73
N ASN A 453 10.77 8.94 14.96
CA ASN A 453 11.71 8.36 14.01
C ASN A 453 12.82 9.35 13.56
N ASN A 454 13.55 9.86 14.55
CA ASN A 454 14.75 10.69 14.39
C ASN A 454 15.90 10.07 15.23
N LEU A 455 16.92 10.87 15.55
CA LEU A 455 18.11 10.52 16.34
C LEU A 455 18.21 11.35 17.64
N PHE A 456 17.09 11.83 18.19
CA PHE A 456 17.09 12.64 19.42
C PHE A 456 17.52 11.82 20.64
N VAL A 457 18.26 12.44 21.56
CA VAL A 457 18.88 11.84 22.75
C VAL A 457 18.63 12.66 24.01
N GLY A 458 18.75 12.02 25.17
CA GLY A 458 18.63 12.68 26.48
C GLY A 458 17.19 12.82 26.97
N PRO A 459 16.96 13.58 28.06
CA PRO A 459 15.64 13.66 28.69
C PRO A 459 14.63 14.46 27.89
N VAL A 460 13.37 14.04 27.96
CA VAL A 460 12.21 14.86 27.58
C VAL A 460 12.24 16.14 28.44
N PRO A 461 12.35 17.35 27.86
CA PRO A 461 12.46 18.57 28.67
C PRO A 461 11.18 18.82 29.47
N ALA A 462 11.30 19.01 30.78
CA ALA A 462 10.14 19.34 31.63
C ALA A 462 9.44 20.64 31.21
N THR A 463 10.18 21.56 30.56
CA THR A 463 9.65 22.81 29.97
C THR A 463 8.83 22.60 28.70
N LEU A 464 8.87 21.43 28.04
CA LEU A 464 7.97 21.10 26.93
C LEU A 464 6.50 21.21 27.36
N MET A 465 6.23 20.89 28.63
CA MET A 465 4.90 20.88 29.23
C MET A 465 4.34 22.28 29.53
N ASN A 466 5.11 23.34 29.21
CA ASN A 466 4.67 24.73 29.25
C ASN A 466 3.81 25.12 28.02
N CYS A 467 3.85 24.36 26.91
CA CYS A 467 2.97 24.58 25.76
C CYS A 467 1.56 24.05 26.06
N SER A 468 0.77 24.79 26.86
CA SER A 468 -0.53 24.33 27.38
C SER A 468 -1.61 24.06 26.31
N GLU A 469 -1.40 24.53 25.07
CA GLU A 469 -2.28 24.25 23.93
C GLU A 469 -2.06 22.86 23.30
N LEU A 470 -1.03 22.11 23.73
CA LEU A 470 -0.70 20.80 23.16
C LEU A 470 -1.85 19.78 23.33
N VAL A 471 -2.26 19.24 22.19
CA VAL A 471 -3.24 18.17 21.99
C VAL A 471 -2.54 16.85 21.64
N SER A 472 -1.44 16.90 20.87
CA SER A 472 -0.68 15.71 20.44
C SER A 472 0.83 15.89 20.56
N VAL A 473 1.50 14.90 21.17
CA VAL A 473 2.97 14.82 21.26
C VAL A 473 3.41 13.39 20.89
N ASP A 474 4.18 13.27 19.80
CA ASP A 474 4.86 12.02 19.42
C ASP A 474 6.38 12.20 19.35
N LEU A 475 7.10 11.48 20.22
CA LEU A 475 8.56 11.45 20.32
C LEU A 475 9.16 10.05 20.03
N SER A 476 8.37 9.14 19.44
CA SER A 476 8.69 7.71 19.35
C SER A 476 9.89 7.39 18.46
N PHE A 477 10.47 6.18 18.56
CA PHE A 477 11.60 5.74 17.73
C PHE A 477 12.86 6.64 17.80
N ASN A 478 13.08 7.33 18.92
CA ASN A 478 14.27 8.12 19.19
C ASN A 478 15.20 7.33 20.17
N TYR A 479 16.14 8.03 20.80
CA TYR A 479 17.04 7.51 21.83
C TYR A 479 16.92 8.35 23.12
N LEU A 480 15.70 8.81 23.42
CA LEU A 480 15.42 9.62 24.61
C LEU A 480 15.59 8.78 25.88
N THR A 481 16.10 9.40 26.94
CA THR A 481 16.50 8.73 28.20
C THR A 481 15.86 9.39 29.43
N GLY A 482 16.03 8.78 30.60
CA GLY A 482 15.52 9.34 31.85
C GLY A 482 14.00 9.22 31.98
N ARG A 483 13.42 10.00 32.90
CA ARG A 483 12.02 9.86 33.31
C ARG A 483 11.07 10.72 32.49
N ILE A 484 9.83 10.24 32.34
CA ILE A 484 8.70 11.08 31.90
C ILE A 484 8.50 12.20 32.95
N PRO A 485 8.55 13.50 32.58
CA PRO A 485 8.41 14.58 33.54
C PRO A 485 7.03 14.61 34.20
N SER A 486 6.96 14.74 35.54
CA SER A 486 5.67 14.90 36.25
C SER A 486 4.94 16.20 35.88
N SER A 487 5.64 17.19 35.32
CA SER A 487 5.01 18.38 34.73
C SER A 487 4.08 18.06 33.55
N ILE A 488 4.07 16.84 33.01
CA ILE A 488 3.12 16.41 31.96
C ILE A 488 1.65 16.71 32.34
N GLY A 489 1.31 16.63 33.62
CA GLY A 489 -0.04 16.92 34.13
C GLY A 489 -0.55 18.34 33.90
N SER A 490 0.31 19.31 33.54
CA SER A 490 -0.13 20.67 33.18
C SER A 490 -0.72 20.77 31.77
N LEU A 491 -0.54 19.76 30.90
CA LEU A 491 -1.10 19.75 29.56
C LEU A 491 -2.57 19.29 29.57
N SER A 492 -3.45 20.13 30.15
CA SER A 492 -4.88 19.87 30.34
C SER A 492 -5.72 19.69 29.07
N ARG A 493 -5.10 19.86 27.89
CA ARG A 493 -5.70 19.68 26.55
C ARG A 493 -5.15 18.47 25.80
N LEU A 494 -4.19 17.74 26.37
CA LEU A 494 -3.51 16.64 25.71
C LEU A 494 -4.45 15.45 25.51
N CYS A 495 -4.58 14.98 24.27
CA CYS A 495 -5.29 13.77 23.91
C CYS A 495 -4.33 12.61 23.60
N ASP A 496 -3.15 12.91 23.03
CA ASP A 496 -2.16 11.92 22.62
C ASP A 496 -0.81 12.11 23.32
N LEU A 497 -0.36 11.07 24.02
CA LEU A 497 0.98 10.97 24.59
C LEU A 497 1.69 9.72 24.06
N ILE A 498 2.57 9.90 23.08
CA ILE A 498 3.19 8.82 22.31
C ILE A 498 4.73 8.96 22.42
N MET A 499 5.39 7.98 23.06
CA MET A 499 6.85 8.01 23.33
C MET A 499 7.49 6.61 23.23
N TRP A 500 6.88 5.72 22.45
CA TRP A 500 7.29 4.31 22.37
C TRP A 500 8.61 4.13 21.59
N GLN A 501 9.29 3.00 21.79
CA GLN A 501 10.60 2.73 21.19
C GLN A 501 11.66 3.81 21.52
N ASN A 502 11.89 4.03 22.81
CA ASN A 502 12.91 4.93 23.36
C ASN A 502 13.72 4.19 24.45
N VAL A 503 14.46 4.93 25.29
CA VAL A 503 15.22 4.39 26.44
C VAL A 503 14.78 5.09 27.73
N LEU A 504 13.48 5.39 27.86
CA LEU A 504 12.90 6.02 29.04
C LEU A 504 12.88 5.05 30.23
N GLU A 505 13.06 5.57 31.43
CA GLU A 505 13.21 4.81 32.68
C GLU A 505 12.35 5.38 33.82
N GLY A 506 12.16 4.60 34.88
CA GLY A 506 11.38 5.01 36.05
C GLY A 506 9.87 4.83 35.87
N GLU A 507 9.09 5.38 36.80
CA GLU A 507 7.64 5.15 36.86
C GLU A 507 6.84 6.14 36.00
N ILE A 508 5.64 5.73 35.59
CA ILE A 508 4.67 6.66 34.96
C ILE A 508 4.21 7.67 36.03
N PRO A 509 4.34 9.00 35.79
CA PRO A 509 3.92 10.01 36.76
C PRO A 509 2.41 9.95 37.02
N GLY A 510 2.03 9.98 38.30
CA GLY A 510 0.62 9.97 38.72
C GLY A 510 -0.15 11.23 38.29
N GLU A 511 0.60 12.30 38.01
CA GLU A 511 0.14 13.58 37.49
C GLU A 511 -0.54 13.48 36.11
N LEU A 512 -0.36 12.40 35.35
CA LEU A 512 -1.20 12.13 34.16
C LEU A 512 -2.69 12.09 34.51
N GLY A 513 -3.05 11.72 35.75
CA GLY A 513 -4.43 11.79 36.27
C GLY A 513 -5.01 13.20 36.39
N GLN A 514 -4.27 14.24 36.01
CA GLN A 514 -4.73 15.63 35.89
C GLN A 514 -5.15 15.98 34.44
N ILE A 515 -4.98 15.05 33.50
CA ILE A 515 -5.32 15.20 32.07
C ILE A 515 -6.61 14.39 31.76
N PRO A 516 -7.82 14.95 31.97
CA PRO A 516 -9.07 14.23 31.70
C PRO A 516 -9.32 14.00 30.20
N THR A 517 -8.66 14.78 29.34
CA THR A 517 -8.74 14.70 27.87
C THR A 517 -7.98 13.52 27.26
N LEU A 518 -7.08 12.87 28.02
CA LEU A 518 -6.15 11.88 27.47
C LEU A 518 -6.88 10.67 26.87
N GLU A 519 -6.68 10.43 25.57
CA GLU A 519 -7.27 9.34 24.80
C GLU A 519 -6.26 8.21 24.55
N ASN A 520 -5.02 8.55 24.17
CA ASN A 520 -4.01 7.58 23.74
C ASN A 520 -2.72 7.74 24.55
N LEU A 521 -2.33 6.68 25.26
CA LEU A 521 -1.10 6.58 26.06
C LEU A 521 -0.26 5.40 25.54
N ILE A 522 0.78 5.69 24.76
CA ILE A 522 1.55 4.69 24.00
C ILE A 522 3.04 4.80 24.35
N LEU A 523 3.52 3.84 25.16
CA LEU A 523 4.84 3.83 25.80
C LEU A 523 5.60 2.50 25.61
N ASP A 524 5.18 1.65 24.66
CA ASP A 524 5.79 0.35 24.36
C ASP A 524 7.32 0.41 24.16
N ASN A 525 8.03 -0.69 24.42
CA ASN A 525 9.48 -0.81 24.18
C ASN A 525 10.30 0.31 24.85
N ASN A 526 10.22 0.41 26.18
CA ASN A 526 11.02 1.30 27.02
C ASN A 526 11.53 0.53 28.28
N GLY A 527 12.24 1.21 29.18
CA GLY A 527 12.70 0.69 30.47
C GLY A 527 11.84 1.14 31.66
N LEU A 528 10.55 1.42 31.46
CA LEU A 528 9.67 1.98 32.51
C LEU A 528 9.30 0.93 33.57
N THR A 529 9.16 1.36 34.81
CA THR A 529 9.03 0.52 36.02
C THR A 529 7.80 0.89 36.86
N GLY A 530 7.60 0.19 37.98
CA GLY A 530 6.55 0.50 38.96
C GLY A 530 5.18 -0.10 38.59
N PRO A 531 4.11 0.31 39.27
CA PRO A 531 2.73 -0.06 38.96
C PRO A 531 2.08 0.90 37.94
N ILE A 532 0.92 0.52 37.38
CA ILE A 532 0.06 1.48 36.67
C ILE A 532 -0.51 2.46 37.72
N PRO A 533 -0.27 3.78 37.61
CA PRO A 533 -0.60 4.72 38.67
C PRO A 533 -2.12 4.93 38.79
N GLN A 534 -2.61 4.96 40.04
CA GLN A 534 -4.03 5.12 40.36
C GLN A 534 -4.65 6.41 39.79
N GLY A 535 -3.86 7.47 39.57
CA GLY A 535 -4.35 8.74 39.00
C GLY A 535 -5.01 8.58 37.62
N LEU A 536 -4.57 7.60 36.81
CA LEU A 536 -5.13 7.34 35.48
C LEU A 536 -6.62 6.93 35.51
N SER A 537 -7.19 6.59 36.67
CA SER A 537 -8.65 6.38 36.78
C SER A 537 -9.48 7.64 36.53
N ASN A 538 -8.86 8.84 36.54
CA ASN A 538 -9.50 10.11 36.23
C ASN A 538 -9.57 10.38 34.71
N CYS A 539 -8.72 9.72 33.91
CA CYS A 539 -8.61 9.92 32.46
C CYS A 539 -9.71 9.13 31.73
N THR A 540 -10.97 9.50 31.96
CA THR A 540 -12.15 8.72 31.50
C THR A 540 -12.27 8.59 29.98
N ASN A 541 -11.56 9.44 29.23
CA ASN A 541 -11.54 9.41 27.76
C ASN A 541 -10.62 8.32 27.18
N LEU A 542 -9.76 7.69 28.00
CA LEU A 542 -8.75 6.72 27.53
C LEU A 542 -9.35 5.62 26.63
N ASN A 543 -8.80 5.54 25.43
CA ASN A 543 -9.18 4.69 24.32
C ASN A 543 -8.10 3.63 24.04
N TRP A 544 -6.83 4.04 24.03
CA TRP A 544 -5.67 3.18 23.82
C TRP A 544 -4.68 3.32 24.97
N ILE A 545 -4.44 2.23 25.72
CA ILE A 545 -3.38 2.12 26.73
C ILE A 545 -2.40 1.04 26.24
N SER A 546 -1.15 1.43 26.00
CA SER A 546 -0.12 0.57 25.41
C SER A 546 1.20 0.69 26.17
N LEU A 547 1.51 -0.34 26.95
CA LEU A 547 2.63 -0.40 27.91
C LEU A 547 3.50 -1.66 27.71
N SER A 548 3.33 -2.38 26.59
CA SER A 548 4.00 -3.67 26.38
C SER A 548 5.52 -3.55 26.29
N SER A 549 6.25 -4.62 26.61
CA SER A 549 7.73 -4.66 26.59
C SER A 549 8.38 -3.56 27.43
N ASN A 550 8.10 -3.59 28.73
CA ASN A 550 8.63 -2.68 29.74
C ASN A 550 9.01 -3.49 31.01
N HIS A 551 9.18 -2.84 32.15
CA HIS A 551 9.47 -3.45 33.45
C HIS A 551 8.38 -3.14 34.50
N PHE A 552 7.13 -2.98 34.06
CA PHE A 552 5.99 -2.74 34.95
C PHE A 552 5.67 -3.96 35.83
N SER A 553 5.04 -3.69 36.96
CA SER A 553 4.87 -4.65 38.06
C SER A 553 3.61 -4.37 38.90
N GLY A 554 3.39 -5.13 39.97
CA GLY A 554 2.19 -5.04 40.79
C GLY A 554 1.01 -5.80 40.17
N VAL A 555 -0.21 -5.30 40.39
CA VAL A 555 -1.46 -5.89 39.86
C VAL A 555 -2.04 -5.02 38.75
N ILE A 556 -2.79 -5.63 37.83
CA ILE A 556 -3.61 -4.87 36.86
C ILE A 556 -4.77 -4.20 37.65
N PRO A 557 -4.92 -2.86 37.62
CA PRO A 557 -5.93 -2.21 38.45
C PRO A 557 -7.38 -2.46 37.99
N PRO A 558 -8.32 -2.88 38.87
CA PRO A 558 -9.72 -3.09 38.52
C PRO A 558 -10.47 -1.87 37.97
N TRP A 559 -10.01 -0.65 38.26
CA TRP A 559 -10.65 0.57 37.77
C TRP A 559 -10.56 0.73 36.24
N ILE A 560 -9.64 0.03 35.57
CA ILE A 560 -9.56 0.00 34.09
C ILE A 560 -10.90 -0.45 33.50
N GLY A 561 -11.61 -1.36 34.18
CA GLY A 561 -12.97 -1.81 33.83
C GLY A 561 -14.04 -0.72 33.74
N ARG A 562 -13.76 0.49 34.26
CA ARG A 562 -14.69 1.64 34.26
C ARG A 562 -14.47 2.58 33.08
N LEU A 563 -13.41 2.39 32.29
CA LEU A 563 -13.11 3.18 31.10
C LEU A 563 -14.02 2.77 29.95
N ASN A 564 -15.16 3.45 29.81
CA ASN A 564 -16.18 3.15 28.79
C ASN A 564 -15.64 3.23 27.36
N ASN A 565 -14.65 4.10 27.12
CA ASN A 565 -14.07 4.36 25.79
C ASN A 565 -12.90 3.41 25.46
N LEU A 566 -12.38 2.65 26.41
CA LEU A 566 -11.18 1.84 26.24
C LEU A 566 -11.41 0.73 25.19
N ALA A 567 -10.71 0.85 24.07
CA ALA A 567 -10.77 -0.08 22.94
C ALA A 567 -9.54 -1.01 22.90
N ILE A 568 -8.36 -0.49 23.24
CA ILE A 568 -7.09 -1.23 23.16
C ILE A 568 -6.38 -1.18 24.52
N LEU A 569 -6.12 -2.35 25.09
CA LEU A 569 -5.28 -2.53 26.28
C LEU A 569 -4.16 -3.54 25.98
N LYS A 570 -2.92 -3.04 25.98
CA LYS A 570 -1.70 -3.83 25.74
C LYS A 570 -0.75 -3.69 26.93
N LEU A 571 -0.58 -4.78 27.69
CA LEU A 571 0.28 -4.88 28.87
C LEU A 571 1.30 -6.03 28.75
N GLY A 572 1.38 -6.68 27.58
CA GLY A 572 2.20 -7.86 27.32
C GLY A 572 3.70 -7.66 27.58
N ASN A 573 4.42 -8.74 27.89
CA ASN A 573 5.88 -8.72 28.15
C ASN A 573 6.29 -7.72 29.26
N ASN A 574 5.81 -7.98 30.48
CA ASN A 574 6.05 -7.18 31.68
C ASN A 574 6.20 -8.10 32.91
N SER A 575 6.07 -7.58 34.14
CA SER A 575 6.01 -8.37 35.38
C SER A 575 4.77 -8.07 36.23
N PHE A 576 3.63 -7.81 35.58
CA PHE A 576 2.31 -7.78 36.25
C PHE A 576 1.97 -9.16 36.84
N SER A 577 1.21 -9.15 37.93
CA SER A 577 0.96 -10.31 38.78
C SER A 577 -0.42 -10.27 39.43
N GLY A 578 -0.84 -11.37 40.05
CA GLY A 578 -2.18 -11.52 40.62
C GLY A 578 -3.23 -11.87 39.56
N ASN A 579 -4.50 -11.84 39.96
CA ASN A 579 -5.61 -12.21 39.08
C ASN A 579 -5.85 -11.17 37.97
N ILE A 580 -6.34 -11.63 36.82
CA ILE A 580 -6.98 -10.76 35.82
C ILE A 580 -8.26 -10.16 36.46
N PRO A 581 -8.45 -8.83 36.47
CA PRO A 581 -9.66 -8.22 37.03
C PRO A 581 -10.91 -8.62 36.24
N ALA A 582 -11.97 -9.00 36.95
CA ALA A 582 -13.24 -9.39 36.34
C ALA A 582 -13.94 -8.20 35.67
N GLU A 583 -13.65 -7.00 36.18
CA GLU A 583 -14.13 -5.69 35.72
C GLU A 583 -13.65 -5.33 34.31
N LEU A 584 -12.60 -5.98 33.76
CA LEU A 584 -12.24 -5.80 32.35
C LEU A 584 -13.38 -6.22 31.39
N GLY A 585 -14.32 -7.06 31.86
CA GLY A 585 -15.57 -7.38 31.17
C GLY A 585 -16.62 -6.27 31.15
N ASP A 586 -16.44 -5.20 31.93
CA ASP A 586 -17.32 -4.02 31.96
C ASP A 586 -16.90 -2.94 30.95
N CYS A 587 -15.68 -3.02 30.40
CA CYS A 587 -15.22 -2.16 29.32
C CYS A 587 -16.08 -2.34 28.05
N LYS A 588 -17.02 -1.43 27.82
CA LYS A 588 -17.98 -1.51 26.70
C LYS A 588 -17.32 -1.52 25.32
N SER A 589 -16.17 -0.86 25.16
CA SER A 589 -15.54 -0.65 23.85
C SER A 589 -14.36 -1.58 23.57
N LEU A 590 -14.00 -2.48 24.50
CA LEU A 590 -12.75 -3.23 24.47
C LEU A 590 -12.74 -4.26 23.34
N ILE A 591 -11.91 -4.01 22.32
CA ILE A 591 -11.71 -4.89 21.16
C ILE A 591 -10.39 -5.67 21.23
N TRP A 592 -9.36 -5.11 21.87
CA TRP A 592 -8.02 -5.69 21.91
C TRP A 592 -7.53 -5.81 23.35
N LEU A 593 -7.28 -7.03 23.80
CA LEU A 593 -6.71 -7.33 25.12
C LEU A 593 -5.47 -8.23 24.97
N ASP A 594 -4.30 -7.63 25.18
CA ASP A 594 -3.01 -8.31 25.24
C ASP A 594 -2.43 -8.21 26.65
N LEU A 595 -2.37 -9.34 27.36
CA LEU A 595 -1.80 -9.49 28.70
C LEU A 595 -0.66 -10.54 28.72
N ASN A 596 -0.09 -10.89 27.56
CA ASN A 596 0.81 -12.04 27.46
C ASN A 596 2.13 -11.86 28.23
N SER A 597 2.90 -12.94 28.42
CA SER A 597 4.28 -12.88 28.93
C SER A 597 4.43 -12.10 30.25
N ASN A 598 3.58 -12.42 31.22
CA ASN A 598 3.52 -11.78 32.53
C ASN A 598 3.53 -12.85 33.66
N ARG A 599 3.14 -12.47 34.88
CA ARG A 599 3.05 -13.37 36.06
C ARG A 599 1.62 -13.44 36.60
N LEU A 600 0.63 -13.25 35.73
CA LEU A 600 -0.80 -13.25 36.09
C LEU A 600 -1.24 -14.66 36.46
N ASN A 601 -2.05 -14.80 37.50
CA ASN A 601 -2.48 -16.08 38.07
C ASN A 601 -3.98 -16.09 38.39
N GLY A 602 -4.44 -17.06 39.20
CA GLY A 602 -5.86 -17.26 39.45
C GLY A 602 -6.56 -17.91 38.25
N ARG A 603 -7.84 -17.58 38.02
CA ARG A 603 -8.67 -18.10 36.93
C ARG A 603 -8.95 -17.02 35.89
N ILE A 604 -9.19 -17.42 34.64
CA ILE A 604 -9.72 -16.52 33.59
C ILE A 604 -11.15 -16.10 33.98
N PRO A 605 -11.47 -14.79 34.08
CA PRO A 605 -12.83 -14.37 34.44
C PRO A 605 -13.84 -14.65 33.31
N PRO A 606 -14.97 -15.35 33.56
CA PRO A 606 -16.04 -15.52 32.56
C PRO A 606 -16.65 -14.18 32.14
N THR A 607 -16.54 -13.15 32.98
CA THR A 607 -17.02 -11.79 32.71
C THR A 607 -16.33 -11.13 31.52
N LEU A 608 -15.15 -11.59 31.08
CA LEU A 608 -14.52 -11.06 29.86
C LEU A 608 -15.43 -11.17 28.62
N ALA A 609 -16.36 -12.14 28.59
CA ALA A 609 -17.32 -12.30 27.51
C ALA A 609 -18.60 -11.43 27.63
N LYS A 610 -18.74 -10.61 28.69
CA LYS A 610 -19.99 -9.89 29.04
C LYS A 610 -20.51 -8.90 27.98
N GLN A 611 -19.64 -8.38 27.11
CA GLN A 611 -20.04 -7.48 26.01
C GLN A 611 -20.16 -8.18 24.64
N SER A 612 -19.95 -9.50 24.59
CA SER A 612 -20.01 -10.25 23.34
C SER A 612 -21.35 -10.10 22.60
N GLY A 613 -21.29 -10.11 21.26
CA GLY A 613 -22.46 -10.06 20.39
C GLY A 613 -23.07 -8.67 20.16
N LYS A 614 -22.52 -7.58 20.73
CA LYS A 614 -22.99 -6.20 20.50
C LYS A 614 -22.05 -5.47 19.54
N ILE A 615 -22.57 -5.01 18.40
CA ILE A 615 -21.87 -4.12 17.45
C ILE A 615 -22.85 -3.06 16.92
N ALA A 616 -22.44 -1.79 16.92
CA ALA A 616 -23.16 -0.68 16.30
C ALA A 616 -22.20 0.25 15.53
N VAL A 617 -22.27 0.20 14.19
CA VAL A 617 -21.30 0.79 13.26
C VAL A 617 -21.24 2.33 13.36
N GLY A 618 -20.08 2.88 13.72
CA GLY A 618 -19.75 4.30 13.53
C GLY A 618 -18.28 4.64 13.80
N PHE A 619 -17.63 5.34 12.86
CA PHE A 619 -16.18 5.59 12.79
C PHE A 619 -15.51 6.14 14.06
N ILE A 620 -14.31 5.63 14.35
CA ILE A 620 -13.25 6.26 15.17
C ILE A 620 -11.91 6.13 14.40
N SER A 621 -11.00 7.09 14.63
CA SER A 621 -9.58 7.14 14.23
C SER A 621 -9.20 7.01 12.73
N GLY A 622 -8.44 8.01 12.25
CA GLY A 622 -7.69 7.95 10.98
C GLY A 622 -6.27 7.38 11.10
N LYS A 623 -5.75 7.19 12.32
CA LYS A 623 -4.36 6.83 12.63
C LYS A 623 -3.93 5.51 12.00
N ARG A 624 -2.66 5.41 11.57
CA ARG A 624 -2.14 4.29 10.77
C ARG A 624 -1.50 3.24 11.67
N TYR A 625 -1.97 2.01 11.58
CA TYR A 625 -1.44 0.88 12.35
C TYR A 625 -0.84 -0.21 11.46
N VAL A 626 0.13 -0.91 12.04
CA VAL A 626 0.57 -2.23 11.62
C VAL A 626 0.17 -3.23 12.70
N TYR A 627 -0.51 -4.32 12.32
CA TYR A 627 -0.43 -5.56 13.08
C TYR A 627 0.72 -6.41 12.53
N LEU A 628 1.74 -6.59 13.35
CA LEU A 628 2.85 -7.53 13.14
C LEU A 628 2.46 -8.85 13.78
N LYS A 629 2.26 -9.90 12.99
CA LYS A 629 2.09 -11.25 13.53
C LYS A 629 3.45 -11.88 13.82
N ASN A 630 3.57 -12.55 14.97
CA ASN A 630 4.74 -13.37 15.32
C ASN A 630 4.81 -14.63 14.43
N ASP A 631 6.02 -15.09 14.11
CA ASP A 631 6.24 -16.30 13.30
C ASP A 631 5.98 -17.63 14.04
N GLY A 632 5.76 -17.58 15.36
CA GLY A 632 5.59 -18.78 16.20
C GLY A 632 6.91 -19.48 16.57
N SER A 633 8.06 -18.86 16.30
CA SER A 633 9.35 -19.34 16.80
C SER A 633 9.39 -19.34 18.34
N LYS A 634 10.21 -20.22 18.93
CA LYS A 634 10.36 -20.36 20.40
C LYS A 634 10.91 -19.10 21.10
N GLU A 635 11.32 -18.12 20.32
CA GLU A 635 11.88 -16.85 20.78
C GLU A 635 10.82 -15.73 20.79
N CYS A 636 9.77 -15.85 19.95
CA CYS A 636 8.59 -14.99 19.99
C CYS A 636 7.49 -15.53 20.91
N ARG A 637 7.08 -14.73 21.88
CA ARG A 637 5.94 -15.01 22.77
C ARG A 637 4.71 -14.21 22.36
N GLY A 638 3.53 -14.80 22.57
CA GLY A 638 2.26 -14.19 22.18
C GLY A 638 1.94 -14.30 20.69
N ALA A 639 0.74 -13.85 20.31
CA ALA A 639 0.21 -13.99 18.95
C ALA A 639 0.72 -12.93 17.95
N GLY A 640 1.17 -11.77 18.43
CA GLY A 640 1.64 -10.64 17.62
C GLY A 640 1.59 -9.31 18.38
N ASN A 641 1.85 -8.22 17.67
CA ASN A 641 1.90 -6.86 18.24
C ASN A 641 1.18 -5.85 17.33
N LEU A 642 0.45 -4.90 17.94
CA LEU A 642 -0.24 -3.80 17.28
C LEU A 642 0.52 -2.49 17.52
N LEU A 643 0.98 -1.86 16.44
CA LEU A 643 1.83 -0.66 16.46
C LEU A 643 1.15 0.47 15.69
N GLU A 644 1.11 1.69 16.25
CA GLU A 644 0.91 2.91 15.46
C GLU A 644 2.26 3.25 14.77
N PHE A 645 2.23 3.65 13.50
CA PHE A 645 3.45 3.94 12.72
C PHE A 645 3.35 5.17 11.80
N ALA A 646 2.38 6.05 12.04
CA ALA A 646 2.31 7.32 11.35
C ALA A 646 3.57 8.15 11.60
N GLY A 647 4.13 8.72 10.53
CA GLY A 647 5.39 9.47 10.63
C GLY A 647 6.66 8.61 10.70
N ILE A 648 6.58 7.28 10.51
CA ILE A 648 7.72 6.35 10.61
C ILE A 648 8.07 5.72 9.26
N ARG A 649 9.36 5.70 8.91
CA ARG A 649 9.90 5.10 7.67
C ARG A 649 9.89 3.57 7.76
N PRO A 650 9.40 2.83 6.74
CA PRO A 650 9.40 1.37 6.74
C PRO A 650 10.78 0.74 6.99
N GLU A 651 11.84 1.36 6.46
CA GLU A 651 13.23 0.89 6.60
C GLU A 651 13.71 0.96 8.06
N GLN A 652 13.18 1.93 8.83
CA GLN A 652 13.52 2.11 10.24
C GLN A 652 12.78 1.13 11.16
N LEU A 653 11.74 0.42 10.68
CA LEU A 653 11.11 -0.67 11.44
C LEU A 653 12.10 -1.83 11.73
N GLY A 654 13.22 -1.93 11.00
CA GLY A 654 14.34 -2.81 11.34
C GLY A 654 15.06 -2.46 12.66
N ARG A 655 14.80 -1.29 13.25
CA ARG A 655 15.27 -0.89 14.61
C ARG A 655 14.35 -1.35 15.73
N LEU A 656 13.19 -1.95 15.44
CA LEU A 656 12.40 -2.66 16.45
C LEU A 656 13.27 -3.75 17.11
N PRO A 657 13.01 -4.14 18.37
CA PRO A 657 13.71 -5.21 19.06
C PRO A 657 13.37 -6.61 18.51
N SER A 658 13.69 -6.83 17.23
CA SER A 658 13.44 -8.04 16.43
C SER A 658 14.54 -9.10 16.60
N ARG A 659 15.28 -9.07 17.72
CA ARG A 659 16.37 -10.01 18.02
C ARG A 659 16.16 -10.68 19.38
N PRO A 660 15.52 -11.86 19.44
CA PRO A 660 15.13 -12.76 18.34
C PRO A 660 13.62 -12.76 18.10
N CYS A 661 13.15 -12.05 17.07
CA CYS A 661 11.77 -12.22 16.58
C CYS A 661 11.67 -11.89 15.08
N ASN A 662 11.28 -12.88 14.28
CA ASN A 662 10.79 -12.63 12.94
C ASN A 662 9.27 -12.43 13.00
N PHE A 663 8.78 -11.44 12.25
CA PHE A 663 7.35 -11.18 12.11
C PHE A 663 6.89 -11.60 10.72
N THR A 664 6.02 -12.60 10.64
CA THR A 664 5.41 -13.03 9.38
C THR A 664 4.04 -12.37 9.21
N ARG A 665 3.88 -11.63 8.11
CA ARG A 665 2.66 -10.91 7.68
C ARG A 665 2.42 -9.60 8.43
N VAL A 666 2.46 -8.53 7.65
CA VAL A 666 2.31 -7.12 8.05
C VAL A 666 0.93 -6.66 7.57
N TYR A 667 -0.03 -6.51 8.48
CA TYR A 667 -1.33 -5.92 8.14
C TYR A 667 -1.29 -4.41 8.41
N MET A 668 -1.07 -3.61 7.36
CA MET A 668 -1.17 -2.16 7.42
C MET A 668 -2.62 -1.69 7.23
N GLY A 669 -3.05 -0.66 7.96
CA GLY A 669 -4.35 -0.01 7.77
C GLY A 669 -4.49 1.28 8.58
N SER A 670 -5.65 1.94 8.48
CA SER A 670 -6.07 2.95 9.47
C SER A 670 -6.99 2.31 10.50
N THR A 671 -6.91 2.71 11.78
CA THR A 671 -7.60 2.14 12.96
C THR A 671 -9.12 2.38 12.99
N ARG A 672 -9.80 2.16 11.84
CA ARG A 672 -11.23 2.37 11.62
C ARG A 672 -12.11 1.28 12.25
N TYR A 673 -12.00 1.13 13.56
CA TYR A 673 -12.96 0.38 14.35
C TYR A 673 -14.17 1.26 14.64
N THR A 674 -15.36 0.68 14.47
CA THR A 674 -16.58 1.43 14.20
C THR A 674 -17.61 1.24 15.31
N PHE A 675 -17.35 1.78 16.51
CA PHE A 675 -18.23 1.63 17.67
C PHE A 675 -18.60 2.98 18.30
N LYS A 676 -19.81 3.48 18.01
CA LYS A 676 -20.36 4.65 18.73
C LYS A 676 -20.85 4.31 20.14
N ASN A 677 -21.07 3.03 20.43
CA ASN A 677 -21.22 2.41 21.75
C ASN A 677 -21.18 0.88 21.55
N ASN A 678 -20.58 0.15 22.49
CA ASN A 678 -20.43 -1.31 22.49
C ASN A 678 -19.61 -1.90 21.32
N GLY A 679 -18.39 -2.35 21.61
CA GLY A 679 -17.57 -3.22 20.77
C GLY A 679 -17.55 -4.66 21.31
N SER A 680 -17.11 -5.59 20.46
CA SER A 680 -16.84 -6.99 20.84
C SER A 680 -15.36 -7.28 20.68
N MET A 681 -14.77 -8.02 21.62
CA MET A 681 -13.36 -8.43 21.57
C MET A 681 -13.05 -9.20 20.28
N ILE A 682 -12.00 -8.77 19.57
CA ILE A 682 -11.46 -9.40 18.34
C ILE A 682 -10.09 -10.04 18.58
N PHE A 683 -9.34 -9.58 19.58
CA PHE A 683 -8.03 -10.10 19.95
C PHE A 683 -7.96 -10.32 21.46
N LEU A 684 -7.68 -11.56 21.87
CA LEU A 684 -7.45 -11.96 23.25
C LEU A 684 -6.17 -12.81 23.33
N ASP A 685 -5.12 -12.25 23.93
CA ASP A 685 -3.87 -12.96 24.21
C ASP A 685 -3.56 -12.90 25.73
N LEU A 686 -3.66 -14.06 26.37
CA LEU A 686 -3.35 -14.29 27.79
C LEU A 686 -2.17 -15.25 27.96
N SER A 687 -1.42 -15.52 26.88
CA SER A 687 -0.40 -16.57 26.84
C SER A 687 0.82 -16.28 27.71
N TYR A 688 1.65 -17.28 27.99
CA TYR A 688 2.89 -17.15 28.78
C TYR A 688 2.66 -16.50 30.16
N ASN A 689 1.70 -17.03 30.92
CA ASN A 689 1.32 -16.58 32.26
C ASN A 689 1.25 -17.77 33.24
N GLN A 690 0.62 -17.57 34.40
CA GLN A 690 0.43 -18.56 35.47
C GLN A 690 -1.07 -18.80 35.74
N LEU A 691 -1.91 -18.62 34.72
CA LEU A 691 -3.37 -18.79 34.83
C LEU A 691 -3.73 -20.26 35.01
N SER A 692 -4.80 -20.54 35.76
CA SER A 692 -5.12 -21.87 36.27
C SER A 692 -6.62 -22.15 36.31
N GLY A 693 -7.00 -23.43 36.38
CA GLY A 693 -8.39 -23.86 36.36
C GLY A 693 -8.96 -23.95 34.93
N GLU A 694 -10.27 -24.04 34.83
CA GLU A 694 -11.00 -24.29 33.58
C GLU A 694 -11.06 -23.06 32.64
N ILE A 695 -11.12 -23.33 31.33
CA ILE A 695 -11.43 -22.32 30.32
C ILE A 695 -12.93 -21.96 30.43
N PRO A 696 -13.32 -20.69 30.60
CA PRO A 696 -14.73 -20.33 30.68
C PRO A 696 -15.47 -20.58 29.36
N LYS A 697 -16.55 -21.36 29.41
CA LYS A 697 -17.43 -21.61 28.25
C LYS A 697 -18.06 -20.33 27.68
N GLU A 698 -18.20 -19.31 28.51
CA GLU A 698 -18.72 -17.98 28.16
C GLU A 698 -17.87 -17.31 27.08
N LEU A 699 -16.56 -17.61 26.98
CA LEU A 699 -15.70 -17.14 25.89
C LEU A 699 -16.24 -17.55 24.51
N GLY A 700 -16.92 -18.70 24.41
CA GLY A 700 -17.61 -19.14 23.18
C GLY A 700 -18.75 -18.21 22.71
N GLY A 701 -19.17 -17.25 23.53
CA GLY A 701 -20.07 -16.17 23.12
C GLY A 701 -19.39 -15.09 22.27
N MET A 702 -18.06 -14.98 22.28
CA MET A 702 -17.28 -13.94 21.57
C MET A 702 -17.25 -14.15 20.05
N TYR A 703 -18.41 -14.04 19.39
CA TYR A 703 -18.64 -14.34 17.97
C TYR A 703 -17.60 -13.74 17.01
N TYR A 704 -17.11 -12.52 17.30
CA TYR A 704 -16.17 -11.75 16.48
C TYR A 704 -14.68 -11.96 16.84
N LEU A 705 -14.37 -12.85 17.78
CA LEU A 705 -12.98 -13.10 18.19
C LEU A 705 -12.18 -13.74 17.05
N MET A 706 -11.12 -13.07 16.61
CA MET A 706 -10.23 -13.52 15.53
C MET A 706 -8.96 -14.19 16.05
N VAL A 707 -8.46 -13.75 17.20
CA VAL A 707 -7.30 -14.33 17.89
C VAL A 707 -7.67 -14.69 19.31
N LEU A 708 -7.46 -15.96 19.66
CA LEU A 708 -7.57 -16.50 21.01
C LEU A 708 -6.30 -17.26 21.35
N ASN A 709 -5.41 -16.67 22.15
CA ASN A 709 -4.23 -17.36 22.67
C ASN A 709 -4.28 -17.46 24.20
N LEU A 710 -4.37 -18.69 24.70
CA LEU A 710 -4.29 -19.06 26.12
C LEU A 710 -3.08 -19.97 26.41
N GLY A 711 -2.19 -20.18 25.43
CA GLY A 711 -1.07 -21.10 25.49
C GLY A 711 -0.03 -20.76 26.55
N HIS A 712 0.78 -21.73 26.97
CA HIS A 712 1.79 -21.58 28.02
C HIS A 712 1.21 -21.04 29.35
N ASN A 713 0.29 -21.80 29.93
CA ASN A 713 -0.36 -21.52 31.22
C ASN A 713 -0.49 -22.83 32.05
N MET A 714 -1.28 -22.81 33.12
CA MET A 714 -1.60 -23.97 33.97
C MET A 714 -3.11 -24.31 33.94
N LEU A 715 -3.78 -24.05 32.80
CA LEU A 715 -5.21 -24.33 32.63
C LEU A 715 -5.47 -25.84 32.61
N SER A 716 -6.65 -26.25 33.07
CA SER A 716 -6.98 -27.65 33.37
C SER A 716 -8.44 -27.99 33.09
N GLY A 717 -8.78 -29.26 32.99
CA GLY A 717 -10.15 -29.72 32.73
C GLY A 717 -10.48 -29.74 31.23
N LEU A 718 -11.77 -29.86 30.91
CA LEU A 718 -12.25 -30.04 29.55
C LEU A 718 -12.18 -28.75 28.71
N ILE A 719 -11.95 -28.91 27.40
CA ILE A 719 -12.13 -27.82 26.42
C ILE A 719 -13.65 -27.60 26.23
N PRO A 720 -14.22 -26.40 26.47
CA PRO A 720 -15.65 -26.16 26.31
C PRO A 720 -16.11 -26.27 24.85
N ALA A 721 -17.18 -27.03 24.62
CA ALA A 721 -17.77 -27.20 23.29
C ALA A 721 -18.34 -25.90 22.71
N GLU A 722 -18.69 -24.94 23.56
CA GLU A 722 -19.11 -23.59 23.19
C GLU A 722 -18.06 -22.81 22.40
N LEU A 723 -16.76 -23.11 22.55
CA LEU A 723 -15.70 -22.45 21.76
C LEU A 723 -15.82 -22.76 20.25
N GLY A 724 -16.52 -23.84 19.87
CA GLY A 724 -16.90 -24.13 18.48
C GLY A 724 -17.89 -23.11 17.86
N ARG A 725 -18.37 -22.12 18.61
CA ARG A 725 -19.24 -21.02 18.11
C ARG A 725 -18.46 -19.79 17.63
N LEU A 726 -17.14 -19.74 17.83
CA LEU A 726 -16.27 -18.61 17.49
C LEU A 726 -16.05 -18.46 15.96
N ARG A 727 -17.09 -18.06 15.23
CA ARG A 727 -17.11 -18.13 13.75
C ARG A 727 -15.97 -17.38 13.03
N TYR A 728 -15.42 -16.33 13.63
CA TYR A 728 -14.33 -15.54 13.03
C TYR A 728 -12.94 -15.92 13.54
N VAL A 729 -12.78 -16.92 14.42
CA VAL A 729 -11.47 -17.28 14.97
C VAL A 729 -10.56 -17.79 13.87
N ALA A 730 -9.39 -17.16 13.75
CA ALA A 730 -8.37 -17.44 12.74
C ALA A 730 -7.09 -17.97 13.36
N VAL A 731 -6.76 -17.59 14.60
CA VAL A 731 -5.64 -18.12 15.39
C VAL A 731 -6.17 -18.58 16.73
N PHE A 732 -5.98 -19.86 17.06
CA PHE A 732 -6.50 -20.48 18.29
C PHE A 732 -5.43 -21.35 18.95
N ASP A 733 -4.85 -20.88 20.05
CA ASP A 733 -3.73 -21.54 20.74
C ASP A 733 -4.11 -21.84 22.19
N LEU A 734 -4.11 -23.13 22.53
CA LEU A 734 -4.30 -23.69 23.88
C LEU A 734 -3.08 -24.52 24.32
N SER A 735 -1.96 -24.42 23.61
CA SER A 735 -0.78 -25.26 23.80
C SER A 735 -0.15 -25.12 25.20
N HIS A 736 0.66 -26.08 25.62
CA HIS A 736 1.42 -26.00 26.88
C HIS A 736 0.54 -25.65 28.10
N ASN A 737 -0.44 -26.51 28.38
CA ASN A 737 -1.37 -26.42 29.50
C ASN A 737 -1.56 -27.82 30.15
N SER A 738 -2.65 -28.05 30.86
CA SER A 738 -3.04 -29.36 31.42
C SER A 738 -4.51 -29.69 31.14
N LEU A 739 -4.99 -29.28 29.98
CA LEU A 739 -6.33 -29.58 29.47
C LEU A 739 -6.47 -31.08 29.18
N GLU A 740 -7.66 -31.63 29.40
CA GLU A 740 -7.93 -33.07 29.32
C GLU A 740 -9.24 -33.38 28.59
N GLY A 741 -9.47 -34.66 28.30
CA GLY A 741 -10.66 -35.12 27.56
C GLY A 741 -10.57 -34.88 26.05
N PRO A 742 -11.69 -35.04 25.33
CA PRO A 742 -11.72 -34.97 23.87
C PRO A 742 -11.74 -33.55 23.32
N ILE A 743 -11.16 -33.38 22.14
CA ILE A 743 -11.32 -32.17 21.31
C ILE A 743 -12.81 -32.09 20.90
N PRO A 744 -13.53 -30.98 21.19
CA PRO A 744 -14.96 -30.92 20.90
C PRO A 744 -15.26 -30.99 19.40
N ALA A 745 -16.16 -31.89 18.99
CA ALA A 745 -16.57 -32.03 17.59
C ALA A 745 -17.19 -30.75 16.98
N SER A 746 -17.64 -29.81 17.81
CA SER A 746 -18.09 -28.47 17.39
C SER A 746 -16.98 -27.64 16.73
N PHE A 747 -15.70 -27.96 16.97
CA PHE A 747 -14.56 -27.24 16.37
C PHE A 747 -14.50 -27.45 14.84
N GLY A 748 -15.11 -28.50 14.30
CA GLY A 748 -15.28 -28.67 12.85
C GLY A 748 -16.13 -27.57 12.18
N GLY A 749 -16.90 -26.80 12.97
CA GLY A 749 -17.64 -25.63 12.50
C GLY A 749 -16.81 -24.33 12.40
N LEU A 750 -15.55 -24.34 12.84
CA LEU A 750 -14.67 -23.15 12.83
C LEU A 750 -14.05 -22.92 11.44
N SER A 751 -14.87 -22.44 10.50
CA SER A 751 -14.49 -22.31 9.08
C SER A 751 -13.39 -21.26 8.80
N MET A 752 -13.22 -20.26 9.66
CA MET A 752 -12.18 -19.22 9.49
C MET A 752 -10.82 -19.58 10.11
N LEU A 753 -10.73 -20.73 10.81
CA LEU A 753 -9.56 -21.17 11.58
C LEU A 753 -8.33 -21.40 10.70
N SER A 754 -7.45 -20.40 10.62
CA SER A 754 -6.23 -20.47 9.82
C SER A 754 -5.10 -21.24 10.51
N GLU A 755 -5.07 -21.27 11.84
CA GLU A 755 -4.08 -21.97 12.67
C GLU A 755 -4.70 -22.40 14.01
N ILE A 756 -4.42 -23.63 14.44
CA ILE A 756 -4.73 -24.13 15.78
C ILE A 756 -3.48 -24.74 16.43
N ASP A 757 -3.29 -24.57 17.74
CA ASP A 757 -2.34 -25.39 18.52
C ASP A 757 -3.00 -25.92 19.80
N LEU A 758 -2.91 -27.25 19.99
CA LEU A 758 -3.41 -27.99 21.15
C LEU A 758 -2.29 -28.83 21.79
N SER A 759 -1.05 -28.71 21.32
CA SER A 759 0.08 -29.54 21.75
C SER A 759 0.39 -29.37 23.25
N ASN A 760 1.12 -30.33 23.83
CA ASN A 760 1.60 -30.26 25.20
C ASN A 760 0.45 -30.09 26.23
N ASN A 761 -0.56 -30.95 26.12
CA ASN A 761 -1.72 -31.07 27.02
C ASN A 761 -1.94 -32.56 27.40
N ARG A 762 -3.12 -32.91 27.93
CA ARG A 762 -3.52 -34.26 28.35
C ARG A 762 -4.78 -34.76 27.61
N LEU A 763 -4.98 -34.26 26.39
CA LEU A 763 -6.17 -34.55 25.57
C LEU A 763 -6.22 -36.02 25.14
N ASN A 764 -7.43 -36.53 24.89
CA ASN A 764 -7.65 -37.93 24.53
C ASN A 764 -8.74 -38.17 23.49
N GLY A 765 -8.77 -39.37 22.91
CA GLY A 765 -9.75 -39.78 21.90
C GLY A 765 -9.39 -39.33 20.48
N SER A 766 -10.38 -39.44 19.58
CA SER A 766 -10.21 -39.11 18.16
C SER A 766 -10.18 -37.60 17.90
N ILE A 767 -9.22 -37.12 17.12
CA ILE A 767 -9.29 -35.80 16.49
C ILE A 767 -10.54 -35.75 15.59
N PRO A 768 -11.44 -34.74 15.70
CA PRO A 768 -12.65 -34.70 14.90
C PRO A 768 -12.35 -34.56 13.40
N GLU A 769 -12.92 -35.48 12.61
CA GLU A 769 -12.73 -35.54 11.16
C GLU A 769 -13.53 -34.47 10.39
N SER A 770 -14.45 -33.77 11.05
CA SER A 770 -15.22 -32.67 10.48
C SER A 770 -14.43 -31.36 10.44
N GLY A 771 -14.53 -30.65 9.31
CA GLY A 771 -13.86 -29.36 9.13
C GLY A 771 -12.35 -29.49 8.91
N GLN A 772 -11.60 -28.45 9.25
CA GLN A 772 -10.19 -28.32 8.85
C GLN A 772 -9.17 -28.87 9.88
N LEU A 773 -9.60 -29.46 10.99
CA LEU A 773 -8.69 -29.99 12.02
C LEU A 773 -7.71 -31.03 11.46
N VAL A 774 -8.21 -31.98 10.68
CA VAL A 774 -7.39 -33.02 10.02
C VAL A 774 -6.38 -32.50 8.98
N THR A 775 -6.47 -31.20 8.61
CA THR A 775 -5.56 -30.57 7.63
C THR A 775 -4.34 -29.91 8.26
N PHE A 776 -4.33 -29.73 9.59
CA PHE A 776 -3.17 -29.16 10.28
C PHE A 776 -2.05 -30.20 10.48
N PRO A 777 -0.77 -29.78 10.52
CA PRO A 777 0.35 -30.68 10.81
C PRO A 777 0.22 -31.38 12.17
N SER A 778 0.75 -32.62 12.27
CA SER A 778 0.69 -33.42 13.50
C SER A 778 1.26 -32.72 14.73
N PHE A 779 2.31 -31.90 14.57
CA PHE A 779 2.96 -31.22 15.69
C PHE A 779 2.04 -30.25 16.45
N ARG A 780 0.95 -29.77 15.84
CA ARG A 780 -0.08 -28.96 16.52
C ARG A 780 -0.88 -29.76 17.56
N TYR A 781 -0.70 -31.08 17.63
CA TYR A 781 -1.35 -32.01 18.55
C TYR A 781 -0.37 -32.80 19.43
N ASP A 782 0.95 -32.62 19.24
CA ASP A 782 1.99 -33.43 19.88
C ASP A 782 1.96 -33.40 21.43
N ASN A 783 2.59 -34.39 22.05
CA ASN A 783 2.64 -34.61 23.50
C ASN A 783 1.28 -34.83 24.21
N ASN A 784 0.18 -34.97 23.47
CA ASN A 784 -1.10 -35.49 23.98
C ASN A 784 -1.17 -37.01 23.81
N SER A 785 -0.72 -37.77 24.82
CA SER A 785 -0.56 -39.23 24.73
C SER A 785 -1.86 -40.04 24.55
N GLY A 786 -3.03 -39.40 24.72
CA GLY A 786 -4.34 -40.03 24.48
C GLY A 786 -4.98 -39.73 23.13
N LEU A 787 -4.44 -38.81 22.32
CA LEU A 787 -5.03 -38.43 21.04
C LEU A 787 -4.67 -39.42 19.92
N CYS A 788 -5.61 -39.63 19.01
CA CYS A 788 -5.47 -40.51 17.84
C CYS A 788 -6.38 -40.03 16.68
N GLY A 789 -6.25 -40.65 15.50
CA GLY A 789 -6.93 -40.21 14.28
C GLY A 789 -6.22 -39.05 13.60
N LEU A 790 -6.55 -38.80 12.32
CA LEU A 790 -5.78 -37.91 11.43
C LEU A 790 -5.63 -36.49 12.03
N PRO A 791 -4.43 -35.87 11.99
CA PRO A 791 -3.17 -36.32 11.35
C PRO A 791 -2.35 -37.36 12.15
N LEU A 792 -2.76 -37.72 13.36
CA LEU A 792 -2.08 -38.71 14.21
C LEU A 792 -2.42 -40.17 13.81
N PRO A 793 -1.71 -41.18 14.34
CA PRO A 793 -2.01 -42.58 14.08
C PRO A 793 -3.46 -42.98 14.47
N SER A 794 -4.04 -43.91 13.71
CA SER A 794 -5.40 -44.42 13.92
C SER A 794 -5.62 -45.00 15.32
N CYS A 795 -6.82 -44.80 15.88
CA CYS A 795 -7.17 -45.22 17.25
C CYS A 795 -7.17 -46.74 17.48
N ASP A 796 -7.23 -47.56 16.43
CA ASP A 796 -7.40 -49.03 16.45
C ASP A 796 -6.18 -49.85 16.95
N ARG A 797 -5.33 -49.26 17.80
CA ARG A 797 -4.17 -49.97 18.40
C ARG A 797 -4.08 -49.92 19.92
N LEU A 798 -5.06 -49.34 20.62
CA LEU A 798 -5.11 -49.38 22.10
C LEU A 798 -5.91 -50.57 22.69
N SER A 799 -6.67 -51.31 21.89
CA SER A 799 -7.44 -52.49 22.33
C SER A 799 -6.70 -53.82 22.23
N ILE A 800 -5.73 -53.96 21.31
CA ILE A 800 -5.11 -55.25 20.97
C ILE A 800 -3.95 -55.62 21.91
N LEU A 801 -3.31 -54.65 22.58
CA LEU A 801 -2.16 -54.93 23.47
C LEU A 801 -2.55 -55.55 24.85
N SER A 802 -3.83 -55.83 25.09
CA SER A 802 -4.34 -56.38 26.36
C SER A 802 -4.71 -57.87 26.33
N SER A 803 -4.64 -58.56 25.18
CA SER A 803 -5.28 -59.88 25.02
C SER A 803 -4.41 -61.02 24.47
N SER A 804 -3.20 -60.76 23.96
CA SER A 804 -2.43 -61.78 23.20
C SER A 804 -1.01 -62.10 23.71
N ILE A 805 -0.72 -61.92 25.01
CA ILE A 805 0.49 -62.52 25.64
C ILE A 805 0.10 -63.23 26.93
N ARG A 806 -0.42 -64.47 26.80
CA ARG A 806 -0.48 -65.44 27.90
C ARG A 806 0.11 -66.76 27.43
N GLU A 807 1.20 -67.16 28.11
CA GLU A 807 1.99 -68.38 27.91
C GLU A 807 2.72 -68.49 26.55
N LYS A 808 4.01 -68.82 26.48
CA LYS A 808 4.78 -69.71 27.37
C LYS A 808 6.19 -69.19 27.67
N LYS A 809 6.60 -69.29 28.94
CA LYS A 809 7.98 -69.70 29.32
C LYS A 809 8.04 -70.24 30.75
N SER A 810 8.98 -71.14 31.00
CA SER A 810 9.04 -72.00 32.19
C SER A 810 9.37 -71.24 33.49
N ARG A 811 8.91 -71.79 34.62
CA ARG A 811 9.49 -71.53 35.95
C ARG A 811 11.01 -71.82 35.95
N ARG A 812 11.78 -70.95 36.61
CA ARG A 812 12.89 -71.28 37.52
C ARG A 812 13.13 -70.10 38.47
N GLN A 813 13.72 -70.35 39.64
CA GLN A 813 13.92 -69.37 40.74
C GLN A 813 15.38 -68.89 40.83
N ALA A 814 15.63 -67.96 41.77
CA ALA A 814 16.91 -67.35 42.16
C ALA A 814 17.46 -66.28 41.17
N SER A 815 18.24 -65.27 41.59
CA SER A 815 18.76 -64.95 42.94
C SER A 815 18.88 -63.42 43.16
N ILE A 816 19.08 -62.98 44.41
CA ILE A 816 19.05 -61.57 44.87
C ILE A 816 20.26 -60.72 44.42
N ALA A 817 21.24 -61.29 43.72
CA ALA A 817 22.53 -60.65 43.41
C ALA A 817 22.47 -59.46 42.40
N GLY A 818 21.36 -59.24 41.69
CA GLY A 818 21.31 -58.31 40.55
C GLY A 818 21.39 -56.80 40.89
N CYS A 819 20.97 -56.39 42.09
CA CYS A 819 20.71 -54.97 42.39
C CYS A 819 21.98 -54.10 42.50
N VAL A 820 23.14 -54.68 42.82
CA VAL A 820 24.39 -53.91 43.05
C VAL A 820 25.07 -53.52 41.73
N ALA A 821 25.02 -54.40 40.72
CA ALA A 821 25.68 -54.16 39.43
C ALA A 821 25.07 -52.96 38.67
N LEU A 822 23.74 -52.80 38.73
CA LEU A 822 23.04 -51.71 38.03
C LEU A 822 23.38 -50.33 38.62
N GLY A 823 23.52 -50.22 39.94
CA GLY A 823 23.92 -48.98 40.61
C GLY A 823 25.35 -48.54 40.28
N LEU A 824 26.27 -49.50 40.14
CA LEU A 824 27.66 -49.23 39.74
C LEU A 824 27.76 -48.79 38.26
N LEU A 825 26.97 -49.38 37.37
CA LEU A 825 26.90 -48.95 35.97
C LEU A 825 26.30 -47.54 35.85
N PHE A 826 25.27 -47.21 36.64
CA PHE A 826 24.67 -45.89 36.65
C PHE A 826 25.61 -44.80 37.19
N SER A 827 26.38 -45.08 38.26
CA SER A 827 27.35 -44.11 38.79
C SER A 827 28.52 -43.87 37.83
N LEU A 828 29.02 -44.92 37.16
CA LEU A 828 30.01 -44.79 36.09
C LEU A 828 29.49 -43.95 34.91
N PHE A 829 28.23 -44.14 34.50
CA PHE A 829 27.61 -43.32 33.46
C PHE A 829 27.49 -41.84 33.85
N CYS A 830 27.07 -41.55 35.09
CA CYS A 830 27.02 -40.19 35.61
C CYS A 830 28.40 -39.52 35.70
N ILE A 831 29.45 -40.27 36.09
CA ILE A 831 30.83 -39.77 36.10
C ILE A 831 31.33 -39.49 34.67
N PHE A 832 31.04 -40.38 33.72
CA PHE A 832 31.41 -40.18 32.31
C PHE A 832 30.69 -38.98 31.70
N ALA A 833 29.40 -38.79 31.98
CA ALA A 833 28.64 -37.62 31.57
C ALA A 833 29.19 -36.32 32.19
N ALA A 834 29.56 -36.32 33.48
CA ALA A 834 30.19 -35.18 34.12
C ALA A 834 31.56 -34.84 33.51
N ILE A 835 32.36 -35.84 33.14
CA ILE A 835 33.63 -35.66 32.42
C ILE A 835 33.40 -35.09 31.02
N LEU A 836 32.40 -35.57 30.27
CA LEU A 836 32.02 -35.02 28.97
C LEU A 836 31.57 -33.56 29.07
N ILE A 837 30.71 -33.21 30.04
CA ILE A 837 30.26 -31.83 30.27
C ILE A 837 31.42 -30.92 30.68
N ALA A 838 32.37 -31.42 31.49
CA ALA A 838 33.60 -30.69 31.83
C ALA A 838 34.51 -30.50 30.60
N PHE A 839 34.63 -31.52 29.75
CA PHE A 839 35.42 -31.47 28.51
C PHE A 839 34.80 -30.50 27.50
N GLU A 840 33.47 -30.51 27.32
CA GLU A 840 32.74 -29.54 26.51
C GLU A 840 32.85 -28.12 27.04
N ARG A 841 32.72 -27.89 28.36
CA ARG A 841 32.96 -26.55 28.95
C ARG A 841 34.39 -26.07 28.66
N LYS A 842 35.38 -26.96 28.78
CA LYS A 842 36.80 -26.66 28.46
C LYS A 842 37.04 -26.44 26.95
N ARG A 843 36.26 -27.12 26.08
CA ARG A 843 36.27 -26.95 24.61
C ARG A 843 35.62 -25.63 24.20
N ARG A 844 34.47 -25.26 24.77
CA ARG A 844 33.78 -23.97 24.53
C ARG A 844 34.61 -22.78 25.02
N LEU A 845 35.28 -22.90 26.17
CA LEU A 845 36.24 -21.88 26.67
C LEU A 845 37.52 -21.76 25.81
N LYS A 846 37.83 -22.73 24.95
CA LYS A 846 38.92 -22.63 23.96
C LYS A 846 38.43 -22.04 22.63
N MET A 847 37.22 -22.41 22.20
CA MET A 847 36.58 -21.87 20.98
C MET A 847 36.30 -20.35 21.04
N LEU A 848 36.18 -19.77 22.24
CA LEU A 848 36.05 -18.32 22.44
C LEU A 848 37.34 -17.50 22.18
N LYS A 849 38.42 -18.13 21.68
CA LYS A 849 39.70 -17.44 21.45
C LYS A 849 40.25 -17.55 20.02
N ASP A 850 39.94 -18.64 19.31
CA ASP A 850 40.54 -18.97 18.01
C ASP A 850 39.43 -19.19 16.95
N SER A 851 38.80 -18.12 16.44
CA SER A 851 37.90 -18.17 15.27
C SER A 851 37.70 -16.80 14.61
N GLY A 852 38.72 -16.36 13.88
CA GLY A 852 38.54 -15.50 12.71
C GLY A 852 38.98 -16.27 11.46
N SER A 853 38.38 -15.96 10.30
CA SER A 853 38.66 -16.54 8.97
C SER A 853 38.00 -17.89 8.61
N SER A 854 37.01 -17.78 7.71
CA SER A 854 36.92 -18.50 6.42
C SER A 854 36.55 -19.99 6.30
N THR A 855 35.26 -20.24 6.02
CA THR A 855 34.72 -20.60 4.68
C THR A 855 35.17 -21.88 3.92
N ARG A 856 34.17 -22.74 3.59
CA ARG A 856 33.95 -23.61 2.39
C ARG A 856 34.35 -25.11 2.32
N ASP A 857 33.32 -25.88 1.90
CA ASP A 857 33.24 -26.96 0.88
C ASP A 857 33.65 -28.45 1.10
N ILE A 858 32.81 -29.32 0.48
CA ILE A 858 33.04 -30.73 0.00
C ILE A 858 33.09 -31.88 1.05
N TYR A 859 32.63 -33.14 0.81
CA TYR A 859 31.56 -33.75 -0.02
C TYR A 859 31.49 -35.30 0.29
N ILE A 860 30.34 -35.97 0.05
CA ILE A 860 30.13 -37.45 -0.11
C ILE A 860 30.61 -38.47 0.96
N ASP A 861 29.71 -39.36 1.41
CA ASP A 861 29.72 -40.82 1.06
C ASP A 861 28.32 -41.47 1.25
N SER A 862 28.17 -42.69 0.71
CA SER A 862 27.01 -43.56 0.44
C SER A 862 26.21 -44.07 1.67
N MET A 863 24.91 -44.45 1.62
CA MET A 863 23.99 -45.08 0.62
C MET A 863 23.90 -46.63 0.74
N HIS A 864 22.90 -47.25 0.08
CA HIS A 864 22.40 -48.66 0.17
C HIS A 864 21.33 -48.98 1.26
N SER A 865 20.35 -49.89 1.08
CA SER A 865 19.49 -50.25 -0.09
C SER A 865 18.38 -51.27 0.29
N HIS A 866 17.42 -51.49 -0.63
CA HIS A 866 16.47 -52.63 -0.78
C HIS A 866 14.98 -52.44 -0.43
N SER A 867 14.15 -53.34 -0.98
CA SER A 867 12.88 -52.98 -1.63
C SER A 867 11.82 -54.09 -1.67
N SER A 868 10.56 -53.67 -1.76
CA SER A 868 9.39 -54.34 -2.41
C SER A 868 8.85 -55.68 -1.89
N THR A 869 7.52 -55.72 -1.69
CA THR A 869 6.61 -56.74 -2.23
C THR A 869 5.15 -56.26 -2.09
N ALA A 870 4.18 -56.91 -2.75
CA ALA A 870 2.77 -56.49 -2.81
C ALA A 870 1.81 -57.70 -2.92
N TRP A 871 0.48 -57.49 -2.89
CA TRP A 871 -0.53 -57.97 -3.89
C TRP A 871 -2.01 -57.94 -3.37
N LYS A 872 -2.90 -57.42 -4.24
CA LYS A 872 -4.36 -57.63 -4.45
C LYS A 872 -5.40 -57.70 -3.28
N MET A 873 -6.13 -56.58 -3.14
CA MET A 873 -7.60 -56.39 -3.24
C MET A 873 -8.59 -57.51 -2.85
N THR A 874 -9.39 -57.21 -1.82
CA THR A 874 -10.88 -57.04 -1.85
C THR A 874 -11.26 -56.05 -0.74
N GLY A 875 -12.45 -55.41 -0.66
CA GLY A 875 -13.64 -55.39 -1.53
C GLY A 875 -14.39 -54.05 -1.37
N THR A 876 -15.72 -53.99 -1.59
CA THR A 876 -16.50 -52.72 -1.59
C THR A 876 -17.67 -52.66 -0.60
N LYS A 877 -17.75 -51.56 0.17
CA LYS A 877 -18.75 -50.49 -0.05
C LYS A 877 -18.37 -49.19 0.68
N GLU A 878 -18.71 -48.06 0.08
CA GLU A 878 -18.41 -46.69 0.51
C GLU A 878 -19.58 -46.11 1.35
N ALA A 879 -19.54 -44.92 1.95
CA ALA A 879 -18.71 -43.72 1.73
C ALA A 879 -18.53 -42.93 3.07
N LEU A 880 -17.70 -41.89 3.21
CA LEU A 880 -17.07 -41.00 2.23
C LEU A 880 -15.53 -41.11 2.21
N SER A 881 -15.06 -42.17 1.57
CA SER A 881 -13.72 -42.28 1.00
C SER A 881 -13.47 -41.20 -0.08
N ILE A 882 -12.19 -40.89 -0.35
CA ILE A 882 -11.80 -40.34 -1.66
C ILE A 882 -12.21 -41.37 -2.69
N ASN A 883 -13.22 -41.05 -3.51
CA ASN A 883 -13.77 -42.00 -4.47
C ASN A 883 -12.78 -42.22 -5.62
N LEU A 884 -12.02 -43.31 -5.55
CA LEU A 884 -11.01 -43.69 -6.53
C LEU A 884 -11.60 -44.39 -7.77
N ALA A 885 -12.92 -44.49 -7.89
CA ALA A 885 -13.60 -45.12 -9.03
C ALA A 885 -13.94 -44.16 -10.19
N THR A 886 -13.77 -42.84 -10.04
CA THR A 886 -13.93 -41.86 -11.13
C THR A 886 -12.67 -41.70 -12.01
N PHE A 887 -11.70 -42.61 -11.89
CA PHE A 887 -10.44 -42.59 -12.63
C PHE A 887 -10.37 -43.69 -13.69
N ASP A 888 -10.27 -43.32 -14.98
CA ASP A 888 -9.86 -44.28 -16.04
C ASP A 888 -8.46 -44.88 -15.76
N LYS A 889 -7.59 -44.10 -15.10
CA LYS A 889 -6.31 -44.55 -14.51
C LYS A 889 -6.05 -43.76 -13.22
N PRO A 890 -5.89 -44.40 -12.04
CA PRO A 890 -5.60 -43.70 -10.80
C PRO A 890 -4.20 -43.09 -10.80
N LEU A 891 -4.03 -41.98 -10.07
CA LEU A 891 -2.74 -41.29 -9.91
C LEU A 891 -1.65 -42.23 -9.38
N LYS A 892 -0.46 -42.24 -10.01
CA LYS A 892 0.69 -43.03 -9.56
C LYS A 892 1.19 -42.50 -8.20
N LYS A 893 0.96 -43.23 -7.11
CA LYS A 893 1.66 -42.96 -5.84
C LYS A 893 3.11 -43.45 -5.97
N LEU A 894 4.05 -42.52 -6.04
CA LEU A 894 5.48 -42.79 -6.20
C LEU A 894 6.21 -42.69 -4.86
N THR A 895 7.36 -43.35 -4.72
CA THR A 895 8.17 -43.26 -3.50
C THR A 895 9.12 -42.06 -3.57
N PHE A 896 9.53 -41.53 -2.40
CA PHE A 896 10.54 -40.47 -2.36
C PHE A 896 11.88 -40.94 -2.92
N ALA A 897 12.26 -42.21 -2.74
CA ALA A 897 13.49 -42.78 -3.29
C ALA A 897 13.48 -42.83 -4.82
N ASP A 898 12.36 -43.24 -5.44
CA ASP A 898 12.24 -43.26 -6.91
C ASP A 898 12.31 -41.84 -7.52
N LEU A 899 11.74 -40.85 -6.82
CA LEU A 899 11.81 -39.45 -7.27
C LEU A 899 13.19 -38.84 -7.04
N LEU A 900 13.84 -39.11 -5.91
CA LEU A 900 15.21 -38.67 -5.60
C LEU A 900 16.22 -39.23 -6.60
N GLU A 901 16.05 -40.48 -7.03
CA GLU A 901 16.85 -41.11 -8.09
C GLU A 901 16.56 -40.46 -9.45
N ALA A 902 15.29 -40.25 -9.79
CA ALA A 902 14.87 -39.68 -11.07
C ALA A 902 15.20 -38.19 -11.26
N THR A 903 15.40 -37.42 -10.19
CA THR A 903 15.82 -35.99 -10.20
C THR A 903 17.32 -35.80 -9.94
N ASN A 904 18.13 -36.87 -10.00
CA ASN A 904 19.57 -36.84 -9.67
C ASN A 904 19.86 -36.17 -8.31
N GLY A 905 19.08 -36.51 -7.27
CA GLY A 905 19.22 -35.95 -5.93
C GLY A 905 18.54 -34.58 -5.71
N PHE A 906 17.66 -34.14 -6.64
CA PHE A 906 17.15 -32.77 -6.73
C PHE A 906 18.27 -31.72 -6.99
N HIS A 907 19.22 -32.08 -7.86
CA HIS A 907 20.34 -31.20 -8.22
C HIS A 907 19.91 -30.02 -9.11
N ASP A 908 20.64 -28.91 -9.05
CA ASP A 908 20.33 -27.68 -9.80
C ASP A 908 20.30 -27.90 -11.33
N ASP A 909 21.10 -28.82 -11.87
CA ASP A 909 21.07 -29.20 -13.30
C ASP A 909 19.71 -29.77 -13.76
N SER A 910 18.90 -30.26 -12.80
CA SER A 910 17.55 -30.78 -13.04
C SER A 910 16.46 -29.77 -12.70
N LEU A 911 16.78 -28.61 -12.11
CA LEU A 911 15.82 -27.57 -11.78
C LEU A 911 15.36 -26.84 -13.06
N ILE A 912 14.05 -26.88 -13.35
CA ILE A 912 13.45 -26.21 -14.52
C ILE A 912 12.59 -24.99 -14.15
N GLY A 913 12.33 -24.77 -12.87
CA GLY A 913 11.73 -23.54 -12.35
C GLY A 913 11.67 -23.54 -10.83
N SER A 914 11.71 -22.36 -10.22
CA SER A 914 11.61 -22.16 -8.76
C SER A 914 10.74 -20.94 -8.46
N GLY A 915 10.00 -20.97 -7.34
CA GLY A 915 9.09 -19.88 -6.99
C GLY A 915 8.38 -20.08 -5.65
N GLY A 916 7.48 -19.14 -5.32
CA GLY A 916 6.78 -19.09 -4.02
C GLY A 916 5.87 -20.28 -3.68
N PHE A 917 5.69 -21.23 -4.61
CA PHE A 917 4.88 -22.44 -4.48
C PHE A 917 5.70 -23.74 -4.59
N GLY A 918 7.03 -23.66 -4.64
CA GLY A 918 7.92 -24.82 -4.74
C GLY A 918 8.93 -24.75 -5.87
N ASP A 919 9.82 -25.74 -5.85
CA ASP A 919 10.86 -25.98 -6.84
C ASP A 919 10.43 -27.12 -7.77
N VAL A 920 10.58 -26.93 -9.08
CA VAL A 920 10.12 -27.86 -10.12
C VAL A 920 11.33 -28.47 -10.81
N TYR A 921 11.48 -29.79 -10.68
CA TYR A 921 12.59 -30.54 -11.24
C TYR A 921 12.13 -31.38 -12.43
N LYS A 922 12.90 -31.38 -13.51
CA LYS A 922 12.79 -32.35 -14.58
C LYS A 922 13.32 -33.69 -14.08
N ALA A 923 12.57 -34.76 -14.33
CA ALA A 923 12.95 -36.11 -13.96
C ALA A 923 12.68 -37.09 -15.10
N GLN A 924 13.43 -38.20 -15.14
CA GLN A 924 13.07 -39.35 -15.98
C GLN A 924 12.80 -40.56 -15.08
N LEU A 925 11.56 -41.05 -15.13
CA LEU A 925 11.13 -42.21 -14.34
C LEU A 925 11.69 -43.52 -14.93
N LYS A 926 11.71 -44.57 -14.10
CA LYS A 926 12.19 -45.92 -14.46
C LYS A 926 11.41 -46.61 -15.58
N ASP A 927 10.24 -46.09 -15.95
CA ASP A 927 9.46 -46.52 -17.13
C ASP A 927 9.79 -45.70 -18.40
N GLY A 928 10.83 -44.86 -18.36
CA GLY A 928 11.29 -43.99 -19.45
C GLY A 928 10.57 -42.63 -19.52
N SER A 929 9.46 -42.45 -18.79
CA SER A 929 8.65 -41.23 -18.85
C SER A 929 9.41 -40.00 -18.35
N VAL A 930 9.42 -38.91 -19.13
CA VAL A 930 9.93 -37.61 -18.69
C VAL A 930 8.80 -36.85 -17.98
N VAL A 931 9.04 -36.42 -16.74
CA VAL A 931 8.05 -35.77 -15.87
C VAL A 931 8.60 -34.50 -15.22
N ALA A 932 7.70 -33.65 -14.75
CA ALA A 932 8.03 -32.49 -13.92
C ALA A 932 7.60 -32.78 -12.46
N VAL A 933 8.55 -32.70 -11.54
CA VAL A 933 8.36 -32.99 -10.11
C VAL A 933 8.35 -31.67 -9.34
N LYS A 934 7.16 -31.17 -8.99
CA LYS A 934 6.98 -29.98 -8.15
C LYS A 934 7.14 -30.37 -6.68
N LYS A 935 8.22 -29.93 -6.04
CA LYS A 935 8.50 -30.09 -4.61
C LYS A 935 8.02 -28.83 -3.86
N LEU A 936 7.01 -28.96 -3.02
CA LEU A 936 6.42 -27.80 -2.33
C LEU A 936 7.25 -27.35 -1.13
N ILE A 937 7.31 -26.04 -0.90
CA ILE A 937 8.06 -25.43 0.20
C ILE A 937 7.28 -25.55 1.53
N HIS A 938 7.95 -26.01 2.59
CA HIS A 938 7.34 -26.32 3.90
C HIS A 938 7.07 -25.09 4.80
N ILE A 939 7.21 -23.86 4.30
CA ILE A 939 7.04 -22.64 5.10
C ILE A 939 5.55 -22.44 5.45
N SER A 940 5.26 -22.21 6.74
CA SER A 940 3.93 -21.86 7.29
C SER A 940 2.78 -22.86 7.03
N GLY A 941 3.08 -24.10 6.63
CA GLY A 941 2.04 -25.08 6.25
C GLY A 941 1.32 -24.73 4.93
N GLN A 942 1.87 -23.80 4.14
CA GLN A 942 1.33 -23.38 2.85
C GLN A 942 1.31 -24.54 1.85
N GLY A 943 2.42 -25.30 1.74
CA GLY A 943 2.53 -26.45 0.86
C GLY A 943 1.52 -27.58 1.11
N ASP A 944 1.05 -27.80 2.35
CA ASP A 944 -0.03 -28.79 2.59
C ASP A 944 -1.38 -28.31 2.03
N ARG A 945 -1.67 -27.01 2.10
CA ARG A 945 -2.89 -26.42 1.50
C ARG A 945 -2.87 -26.47 -0.02
N GLU A 946 -1.71 -26.20 -0.62
CA GLU A 946 -1.53 -26.25 -2.07
C GLU A 946 -1.56 -27.69 -2.59
N PHE A 947 -0.92 -28.63 -1.88
CA PHE A 947 -1.03 -30.06 -2.15
C PHE A 947 -2.48 -30.55 -2.13
N MET A 948 -3.25 -30.17 -1.10
CA MET A 948 -4.67 -30.53 -1.02
C MET A 948 -5.49 -29.86 -2.13
N ALA A 949 -5.28 -28.58 -2.44
CA ALA A 949 -6.00 -27.90 -3.50
C ALA A 949 -5.75 -28.52 -4.89
N GLU A 950 -4.50 -28.87 -5.23
CA GLU A 950 -4.16 -29.57 -6.48
C GLU A 950 -4.77 -30.98 -6.52
N MET A 951 -4.62 -31.78 -5.46
CA MET A 951 -5.21 -33.11 -5.36
C MET A 951 -6.75 -33.09 -5.36
N GLU A 952 -7.38 -32.02 -4.90
CA GLU A 952 -8.85 -31.89 -4.89
C GLU A 952 -9.44 -31.33 -6.19
N THR A 953 -8.64 -30.68 -7.03
CA THR A 953 -9.07 -30.06 -8.30
C THR A 953 -8.46 -30.80 -9.50
N ILE A 954 -7.24 -30.44 -9.94
CA ILE A 954 -6.57 -31.03 -11.10
C ILE A 954 -6.32 -32.53 -10.94
N GLY A 955 -6.15 -33.02 -9.70
CA GLY A 955 -6.07 -34.45 -9.38
C GLY A 955 -7.35 -35.26 -9.60
N LYS A 956 -8.49 -34.63 -9.95
CA LYS A 956 -9.79 -35.29 -10.21
C LYS A 956 -10.36 -35.03 -11.62
N ILE A 957 -9.71 -34.20 -12.43
CA ILE A 957 -10.22 -33.78 -13.74
C ILE A 957 -9.17 -33.98 -14.83
N LYS A 958 -9.61 -34.29 -16.05
CA LYS A 958 -8.74 -34.41 -17.23
C LYS A 958 -9.33 -33.65 -18.40
N HIS A 959 -8.56 -32.74 -18.98
CA HIS A 959 -8.95 -31.96 -20.13
C HIS A 959 -7.71 -31.59 -20.96
N ARG A 960 -7.81 -31.57 -22.30
CA ARG A 960 -6.67 -31.39 -23.22
C ARG A 960 -5.86 -30.11 -22.96
N ASN A 961 -6.50 -29.05 -22.48
CA ASN A 961 -5.86 -27.77 -22.19
C ASN A 961 -5.62 -27.52 -20.69
N LEU A 962 -5.53 -28.57 -19.86
CA LEU A 962 -5.02 -28.51 -18.49
C LEU A 962 -3.79 -29.44 -18.36
N VAL A 963 -2.82 -29.12 -17.51
CA VAL A 963 -1.61 -29.96 -17.34
C VAL A 963 -1.96 -31.21 -16.51
N PRO A 964 -1.78 -32.44 -17.04
CA PRO A 964 -2.15 -33.65 -16.30
C PRO A 964 -1.23 -33.92 -15.12
N LEU A 965 -1.82 -34.02 -13.93
CA LEU A 965 -1.18 -34.65 -12.78
C LEU A 965 -1.11 -36.16 -13.04
N LEU A 966 0.09 -36.73 -13.00
CA LEU A 966 0.35 -38.15 -13.26
C LEU A 966 0.49 -38.96 -11.96
N GLY A 967 0.93 -38.31 -10.89
CA GLY A 967 1.23 -38.96 -9.63
C GLY A 967 1.60 -38.00 -8.50
N TYR A 968 1.89 -38.56 -7.33
CA TYR A 968 2.28 -37.80 -6.15
C TYR A 968 3.16 -38.62 -5.19
N CYS A 969 3.89 -37.93 -4.32
CA CYS A 969 4.59 -38.49 -3.18
C CYS A 969 4.28 -37.64 -1.92
N LYS A 970 3.89 -38.32 -0.84
CA LYS A 970 3.66 -37.74 0.49
C LYS A 970 4.29 -38.67 1.53
N VAL A 971 5.41 -38.24 2.12
CA VAL A 971 6.23 -39.02 3.08
C VAL A 971 6.76 -38.06 4.15
N GLY A 972 6.35 -38.22 5.41
CA GLY A 972 6.72 -37.28 6.47
C GLY A 972 6.25 -35.86 6.16
N GLU A 973 7.16 -34.89 6.19
CA GLU A 973 6.90 -33.48 5.80
C GLU A 973 6.95 -33.25 4.29
N GLU A 974 7.55 -34.17 3.51
CA GLU A 974 7.73 -34.01 2.07
C GLU A 974 6.41 -34.07 1.30
N ARG A 975 6.25 -33.15 0.32
CA ARG A 975 5.10 -33.02 -0.57
C ARG A 975 5.60 -32.81 -2.00
N LEU A 976 5.41 -33.81 -2.85
CA LEU A 976 5.78 -33.74 -4.26
C LEU A 976 4.61 -34.13 -5.16
N LEU A 977 4.40 -33.34 -6.20
CA LEU A 977 3.39 -33.56 -7.24
C LEU A 977 4.11 -33.82 -8.56
N VAL A 978 3.67 -34.84 -9.30
CA VAL A 978 4.35 -35.34 -10.49
C VAL A 978 3.47 -35.13 -11.70
N TYR A 979 3.88 -34.19 -12.54
CA TYR A 979 3.17 -33.70 -13.73
C TYR A 979 3.81 -34.20 -15.03
N GLU A 980 3.04 -34.21 -16.11
CA GLU A 980 3.58 -34.40 -17.47
C GLU A 980 4.55 -33.26 -17.82
N HIS A 981 5.75 -33.58 -18.34
CA HIS A 981 6.76 -32.57 -18.65
C HIS A 981 6.40 -31.78 -19.93
N MET A 982 6.02 -30.51 -19.75
CA MET A 982 5.71 -29.61 -20.86
C MET A 982 6.99 -29.16 -21.58
N LYS A 983 7.18 -29.64 -22.83
CA LYS A 983 8.46 -29.59 -23.57
C LYS A 983 9.07 -28.21 -23.70
N TYR A 984 8.26 -27.15 -23.81
CA TYR A 984 8.74 -25.78 -24.04
C TYR A 984 8.60 -24.87 -22.81
N GLY A 985 8.28 -25.43 -21.62
CA GLY A 985 8.14 -24.66 -20.40
C GLY A 985 6.89 -23.76 -20.38
N SER A 986 7.01 -22.57 -19.82
CA SER A 986 5.91 -21.60 -19.71
C SER A 986 5.78 -20.70 -20.94
N LEU A 987 4.58 -20.14 -21.15
CA LEU A 987 4.37 -19.10 -22.15
C LEU A 987 5.22 -17.85 -21.85
N GLU A 988 5.45 -17.53 -20.58
CA GLU A 988 6.30 -16.41 -20.15
C GLU A 988 7.76 -16.59 -20.63
N ASP A 989 8.32 -17.80 -20.48
CA ASP A 989 9.67 -18.12 -20.98
C ASP A 989 9.76 -18.03 -22.51
N VAL A 990 8.76 -18.54 -23.24
CA VAL A 990 8.80 -18.61 -24.71
C VAL A 990 8.47 -17.28 -25.37
N LEU A 991 7.65 -16.43 -24.74
CA LEU A 991 7.25 -15.13 -25.26
C LEU A 991 8.28 -14.04 -24.94
N HIS A 992 8.72 -13.96 -23.68
CA HIS A 992 9.58 -12.87 -23.19
C HIS A 992 11.05 -13.29 -23.07
N SER A 993 11.36 -14.49 -22.56
CA SER A 993 12.75 -14.98 -22.37
C SER A 993 13.35 -15.61 -23.63
N ARG A 994 13.36 -14.86 -24.74
CA ARG A 994 13.75 -15.29 -26.11
C ARG A 994 15.07 -16.08 -26.20
N GLN A 995 16.02 -15.88 -25.29
CA GLN A 995 17.31 -16.59 -25.24
C GLN A 995 17.21 -18.06 -24.76
N LYS A 996 16.18 -18.44 -23.99
CA LYS A 996 16.01 -19.81 -23.48
C LYS A 996 15.37 -20.77 -24.48
N ALA A 997 14.31 -20.31 -25.17
CA ALA A 997 13.41 -21.19 -25.92
C ALA A 997 13.82 -21.41 -27.39
N ASN A 998 14.56 -20.48 -27.98
CA ASN A 998 15.02 -20.51 -29.39
C ASN A 998 13.89 -20.70 -30.44
N ILE A 999 12.66 -20.29 -30.09
CA ILE A 999 11.43 -20.44 -30.87
C ILE A 999 10.74 -19.08 -30.99
N LYS A 1000 10.23 -18.75 -32.19
CA LYS A 1000 9.46 -17.52 -32.42
C LYS A 1000 7.97 -17.80 -32.57
N LEU A 1001 7.15 -17.24 -31.66
CA LEU A 1001 5.70 -17.41 -31.69
C LEU A 1001 5.04 -16.48 -32.72
N ARG A 1002 4.75 -17.00 -33.91
CA ARG A 1002 3.88 -16.36 -34.92
C ARG A 1002 2.43 -16.27 -34.45
N TRP A 1003 1.67 -15.34 -35.02
CA TRP A 1003 0.28 -15.09 -34.62
C TRP A 1003 -0.60 -16.35 -34.62
N ALA A 1004 -0.53 -17.19 -35.65
CA ALA A 1004 -1.30 -18.45 -35.70
C ALA A 1004 -1.06 -19.36 -34.49
N VAL A 1005 0.17 -19.38 -33.95
CA VAL A 1005 0.52 -20.12 -32.73
C VAL A 1005 0.02 -19.38 -31.48
N ARG A 1006 0.19 -18.05 -31.39
CA ARG A 1006 -0.34 -17.24 -30.28
C ARG A 1006 -1.87 -17.36 -30.16
N LYS A 1007 -2.58 -17.38 -31.28
CA LYS A 1007 -4.03 -17.64 -31.37
C LYS A 1007 -4.39 -19.07 -30.94
N LYS A 1008 -3.61 -20.09 -31.33
CA LYS A 1008 -3.76 -21.48 -30.84
C LYS A 1008 -3.62 -21.55 -29.31
N ILE A 1009 -2.64 -20.86 -28.76
CA ILE A 1009 -2.36 -20.76 -27.31
C ILE A 1009 -3.51 -20.04 -26.58
N ALA A 1010 -3.94 -18.87 -27.07
CA ALA A 1010 -5.07 -18.12 -26.51
C ALA A 1010 -6.37 -18.95 -26.45
N LEU A 1011 -6.67 -19.69 -27.53
CA LEU A 1011 -7.82 -20.59 -27.61
C LEU A 1011 -7.70 -21.79 -26.67
N GLY A 1012 -6.50 -22.36 -26.50
CA GLY A 1012 -6.26 -23.45 -25.56
C GLY A 1012 -6.49 -23.02 -24.11
N ALA A 1013 -5.88 -21.91 -23.69
CA ALA A 1013 -6.07 -21.35 -22.35
C ALA A 1013 -7.56 -20.99 -22.09
N ALA A 1014 -8.26 -20.43 -23.07
CA ALA A 1014 -9.70 -20.14 -22.96
C ALA A 1014 -10.56 -21.40 -22.79
N ARG A 1015 -10.24 -22.50 -23.50
CA ARG A 1015 -10.91 -23.80 -23.34
C ARG A 1015 -10.65 -24.40 -21.96
N GLY A 1016 -9.44 -24.27 -21.43
CA GLY A 1016 -9.08 -24.68 -20.07
C GLY A 1016 -9.97 -24.00 -19.02
N LEU A 1017 -10.03 -22.66 -19.03
CA LEU A 1017 -10.87 -21.91 -18.10
C LEU A 1017 -12.37 -22.12 -18.31
N LEU A 1018 -12.84 -22.24 -19.56
CA LEU A 1018 -14.24 -22.58 -19.88
C LEU A 1018 -14.66 -23.89 -19.19
N PHE A 1019 -13.83 -24.94 -19.29
CA PHE A 1019 -14.09 -26.22 -18.66
C PHE A 1019 -14.20 -26.07 -17.13
N LEU A 1020 -13.26 -25.37 -16.49
CA LEU A 1020 -13.26 -25.12 -15.04
C LEU A 1020 -14.49 -24.32 -14.56
N HIS A 1021 -14.93 -23.32 -15.33
CA HIS A 1021 -16.03 -22.41 -14.95
C HIS A 1021 -17.43 -22.94 -15.25
N HIS A 1022 -17.58 -23.80 -16.26
CA HIS A 1022 -18.90 -24.18 -16.80
C HIS A 1022 -19.11 -25.69 -16.98
N SER A 1023 -18.06 -26.50 -17.05
CA SER A 1023 -18.15 -27.96 -17.19
C SER A 1023 -17.90 -28.70 -15.88
N CYS A 1024 -17.14 -28.13 -14.96
CA CYS A 1024 -16.99 -28.63 -13.59
C CYS A 1024 -18.19 -28.24 -12.72
N SER A 1025 -18.67 -29.19 -11.91
CA SER A 1025 -19.65 -28.96 -10.83
C SER A 1025 -19.16 -29.68 -9.56
N PRO A 1026 -18.85 -28.98 -8.45
CA PRO A 1026 -18.81 -27.53 -8.30
C PRO A 1026 -17.84 -26.84 -9.27
N HIS A 1027 -18.09 -25.55 -9.54
CA HIS A 1027 -17.24 -24.73 -10.42
C HIS A 1027 -15.87 -24.49 -9.79
N ILE A 1028 -14.82 -24.46 -10.60
CA ILE A 1028 -13.44 -24.29 -10.14
C ILE A 1028 -12.95 -22.89 -10.52
N ILE A 1029 -12.58 -22.07 -9.53
CA ILE A 1029 -11.95 -20.76 -9.71
C ILE A 1029 -10.44 -20.94 -9.58
N HIS A 1030 -9.66 -20.51 -10.57
CA HIS A 1030 -8.21 -20.69 -10.64
C HIS A 1030 -7.45 -19.74 -9.70
N ARG A 1031 -7.89 -18.47 -9.62
CA ARG A 1031 -7.33 -17.37 -8.81
C ARG A 1031 -5.92 -16.89 -9.17
N ASP A 1032 -5.08 -17.70 -9.82
CA ASP A 1032 -3.75 -17.30 -10.30
C ASP A 1032 -3.51 -17.72 -11.76
N MET A 1033 -4.32 -17.15 -12.66
CA MET A 1033 -4.18 -17.31 -14.11
C MET A 1033 -3.20 -16.27 -14.65
N LYS A 1034 -2.10 -16.71 -15.27
CA LYS A 1034 -0.98 -15.88 -15.77
C LYS A 1034 -0.17 -16.60 -16.85
N SER A 1035 0.69 -15.92 -17.61
CA SER A 1035 1.49 -16.57 -18.67
C SER A 1035 2.49 -17.61 -18.13
N SER A 1036 3.04 -17.43 -16.93
CA SER A 1036 3.85 -18.47 -16.25
C SER A 1036 3.07 -19.77 -15.98
N ASN A 1037 1.74 -19.66 -15.76
CA ASN A 1037 0.84 -20.79 -15.48
C ASN A 1037 0.10 -21.30 -16.74
N VAL A 1038 0.54 -20.88 -17.93
CA VAL A 1038 0.14 -21.46 -19.22
C VAL A 1038 1.36 -22.16 -19.81
N LEU A 1039 1.44 -23.47 -19.63
CA LEU A 1039 2.57 -24.26 -20.13
C LEU A 1039 2.32 -24.73 -21.57
N LEU A 1040 3.42 -24.99 -22.30
CA LEU A 1040 3.40 -25.36 -23.71
C LEU A 1040 3.95 -26.78 -23.93
N ASP A 1041 3.09 -27.66 -24.43
CA ASP A 1041 3.50 -29.00 -24.83
C ASP A 1041 4.23 -29.03 -26.19
N GLU A 1042 4.64 -30.22 -26.63
CA GLU A 1042 5.43 -30.38 -27.84
C GLU A 1042 4.75 -29.96 -29.15
N ASN A 1043 3.42 -29.80 -29.13
CA ASN A 1043 2.61 -29.31 -30.26
C ASN A 1043 2.27 -27.82 -30.11
N LEU A 1044 2.96 -27.11 -29.20
CA LEU A 1044 2.71 -25.73 -28.79
C LEU A 1044 1.23 -25.53 -28.38
N GLU A 1045 0.64 -26.51 -27.71
CA GLU A 1045 -0.70 -26.38 -27.13
C GLU A 1045 -0.62 -25.87 -25.70
N ALA A 1046 -1.42 -24.83 -25.43
CA ALA A 1046 -1.57 -24.26 -24.11
C ALA A 1046 -2.26 -25.24 -23.17
N ARG A 1047 -1.62 -25.52 -22.03
CA ARG A 1047 -2.17 -26.27 -20.92
C ARG A 1047 -2.05 -25.44 -19.64
N VAL A 1048 -3.18 -25.14 -19.00
CA VAL A 1048 -3.22 -24.35 -17.75
C VAL A 1048 -2.74 -25.21 -16.57
N SER A 1049 -1.92 -24.64 -15.69
CA SER A 1049 -1.23 -25.31 -14.58
C SER A 1049 -1.33 -24.53 -13.26
N ASP A 1050 -0.77 -25.12 -12.19
CA ASP A 1050 -0.58 -24.47 -10.87
C ASP A 1050 -1.89 -24.19 -10.12
N PHE A 1051 -2.59 -25.28 -9.75
CA PHE A 1051 -3.89 -25.25 -9.09
C PHE A 1051 -3.83 -25.07 -7.55
N GLY A 1052 -2.64 -24.88 -6.95
CA GLY A 1052 -2.48 -24.75 -5.49
C GLY A 1052 -3.32 -23.63 -4.85
N MET A 1053 -3.69 -22.62 -5.65
CA MET A 1053 -4.51 -21.49 -5.22
C MET A 1053 -6.02 -21.69 -5.49
N ALA A 1054 -6.41 -22.71 -6.25
CA ALA A 1054 -7.76 -22.89 -6.78
C ALA A 1054 -8.82 -23.14 -5.69
N ARG A 1055 -10.09 -22.81 -5.95
CA ARG A 1055 -11.21 -23.00 -5.01
C ARG A 1055 -12.46 -23.52 -5.71
N LEU A 1056 -13.21 -24.38 -5.01
CA LEU A 1056 -14.50 -24.92 -5.45
C LEU A 1056 -15.64 -23.98 -5.01
N MET A 1057 -16.52 -23.59 -5.94
CA MET A 1057 -17.69 -22.73 -5.71
C MET A 1057 -18.96 -23.46 -6.11
N SER A 1058 -20.05 -23.34 -5.33
CA SER A 1058 -21.34 -23.90 -5.73
C SER A 1058 -21.89 -23.19 -6.97
N ALA A 1059 -22.62 -23.91 -7.82
CA ALA A 1059 -23.34 -23.29 -8.95
C ALA A 1059 -24.45 -22.31 -8.49
N MET A 1060 -24.82 -22.34 -7.20
CA MET A 1060 -25.74 -21.38 -6.56
C MET A 1060 -25.04 -20.10 -6.05
N ASP A 1061 -23.71 -20.11 -5.89
CA ASP A 1061 -22.98 -19.00 -5.25
C ASP A 1061 -22.56 -17.95 -6.28
N THR A 1062 -22.74 -16.67 -5.95
CA THR A 1062 -22.29 -15.55 -6.81
C THR A 1062 -20.83 -15.18 -6.60
N HIS A 1063 -20.25 -15.57 -5.47
CA HIS A 1063 -18.85 -15.29 -5.08
C HIS A 1063 -18.42 -16.16 -3.89
N LEU A 1064 -17.11 -16.37 -3.75
CA LEU A 1064 -16.50 -16.85 -2.52
C LEU A 1064 -15.75 -15.72 -1.83
N SER A 1065 -16.02 -15.48 -0.56
CA SER A 1065 -15.19 -14.62 0.30
C SER A 1065 -14.00 -15.43 0.82
N VAL A 1066 -12.77 -14.90 0.69
CA VAL A 1066 -11.54 -15.62 1.06
C VAL A 1066 -10.63 -14.80 1.98
N SER A 1067 -10.05 -15.45 2.99
CA SER A 1067 -9.19 -14.83 4.03
C SER A 1067 -7.78 -14.46 3.56
N THR A 1068 -7.47 -14.68 2.28
CA THR A 1068 -6.23 -14.24 1.62
C THR A 1068 -6.55 -13.58 0.29
N LEU A 1069 -6.15 -12.31 0.15
CA LEU A 1069 -5.83 -11.76 -1.16
C LEU A 1069 -4.63 -12.55 -1.68
N ALA A 1070 -4.79 -13.19 -2.83
CA ALA A 1070 -3.80 -14.14 -3.34
C ALA A 1070 -3.97 -14.28 -4.86
N GLY A 1071 -2.88 -14.04 -5.59
CA GLY A 1071 -2.76 -14.02 -7.05
C GLY A 1071 -1.58 -13.12 -7.47
N THR A 1072 -1.05 -13.29 -8.67
CA THR A 1072 0.19 -12.64 -9.13
C THR A 1072 -0.05 -11.18 -9.56
N PRO A 1073 0.76 -10.20 -9.09
CA PRO A 1073 0.65 -8.79 -9.49
C PRO A 1073 0.59 -8.59 -11.02
N GLY A 1074 -0.17 -7.57 -11.46
CA GLY A 1074 -0.49 -7.36 -12.88
C GLY A 1074 -1.70 -8.17 -13.38
N TYR A 1075 -1.92 -9.38 -12.86
CA TYR A 1075 -3.04 -10.25 -13.24
C TYR A 1075 -4.25 -10.17 -12.30
N VAL A 1076 -4.05 -9.71 -11.06
CA VAL A 1076 -5.13 -9.64 -10.05
C VAL A 1076 -6.20 -8.61 -10.46
N PRO A 1077 -7.50 -8.97 -10.45
CA PRO A 1077 -8.58 -8.06 -10.85
C PRO A 1077 -8.88 -6.98 -9.78
N PRO A 1078 -9.26 -5.74 -10.17
CA PRO A 1078 -9.39 -4.61 -9.25
C PRO A 1078 -10.33 -4.81 -8.05
N GLU A 1079 -11.47 -5.48 -8.25
CA GLU A 1079 -12.48 -5.69 -7.21
C GLU A 1079 -11.99 -6.59 -6.06
N TYR A 1080 -11.00 -7.44 -6.31
CA TYR A 1080 -10.54 -8.45 -5.37
C TYR A 1080 -9.70 -7.82 -4.25
N TYR A 1081 -8.90 -6.80 -4.58
CA TYR A 1081 -8.24 -5.91 -3.62
C TYR A 1081 -9.23 -5.18 -2.70
N GLN A 1082 -10.40 -4.82 -3.22
CA GLN A 1082 -11.38 -4.00 -2.50
C GLN A 1082 -12.34 -4.81 -1.62
N SER A 1083 -12.54 -6.10 -1.93
CA SER A 1083 -13.66 -6.88 -1.36
C SER A 1083 -13.30 -8.28 -0.86
N PHE A 1084 -12.08 -8.78 -1.13
CA PHE A 1084 -11.66 -10.16 -0.78
C PHE A 1084 -12.59 -11.26 -1.33
N ARG A 1085 -13.37 -10.95 -2.38
CA ARG A 1085 -14.22 -11.88 -3.10
C ARG A 1085 -13.51 -12.40 -4.35
N CYS A 1086 -13.39 -13.72 -4.49
CA CYS A 1086 -13.03 -14.34 -5.76
C CYS A 1086 -14.29 -14.85 -6.48
N THR A 1087 -14.24 -14.78 -7.81
CA THR A 1087 -15.33 -15.17 -8.73
C THR A 1087 -14.71 -15.69 -10.03
N THR A 1088 -15.49 -16.43 -10.83
CA THR A 1088 -15.08 -16.80 -12.21
C THR A 1088 -14.84 -15.57 -13.10
N LYS A 1089 -15.46 -14.42 -12.80
CA LYS A 1089 -15.21 -13.12 -13.45
C LYS A 1089 -13.84 -12.52 -13.12
N GLY A 1090 -13.19 -12.97 -12.05
CA GLY A 1090 -11.81 -12.63 -11.73
C GLY A 1090 -10.84 -13.33 -12.67
N ASP A 1091 -10.95 -14.65 -12.80
CA ASP A 1091 -10.15 -15.45 -13.76
C ASP A 1091 -10.32 -14.95 -15.21
N VAL A 1092 -11.52 -14.49 -15.60
CA VAL A 1092 -11.78 -13.89 -16.93
C VAL A 1092 -10.93 -12.62 -17.15
N TYR A 1093 -10.79 -11.77 -16.13
CA TYR A 1093 -9.93 -10.58 -16.20
C TYR A 1093 -8.46 -10.98 -16.36
N SER A 1094 -7.98 -11.91 -15.54
CA SER A 1094 -6.61 -12.41 -15.59
C SER A 1094 -6.29 -13.09 -16.94
N TYR A 1095 -7.24 -13.82 -17.53
CA TYR A 1095 -7.15 -14.30 -18.92
C TYR A 1095 -7.06 -13.15 -19.93
N GLY A 1096 -7.80 -12.05 -19.72
CA GLY A 1096 -7.71 -10.84 -20.53
C GLY A 1096 -6.29 -10.25 -20.56
N VAL A 1097 -5.56 -10.30 -19.43
CA VAL A 1097 -4.14 -9.87 -19.37
C VAL A 1097 -3.25 -10.79 -20.21
N VAL A 1098 -3.40 -12.12 -20.08
CA VAL A 1098 -2.64 -13.10 -20.88
C VAL A 1098 -2.94 -12.96 -22.39
N LEU A 1099 -4.19 -12.62 -22.75
CA LEU A 1099 -4.55 -12.33 -24.13
C LEU A 1099 -3.89 -11.04 -24.65
N LEU A 1100 -3.73 -10.02 -23.80
CA LEU A 1100 -2.94 -8.83 -24.15
C LEU A 1100 -1.46 -9.16 -24.33
N GLU A 1101 -0.80 -9.90 -23.43
CA GLU A 1101 0.61 -10.29 -23.60
C GLU A 1101 0.86 -10.95 -24.98
N LEU A 1102 -0.03 -11.86 -25.38
CA LEU A 1102 0.04 -12.54 -26.68
C LEU A 1102 -0.12 -11.57 -27.87
N LEU A 1103 -0.93 -10.51 -27.73
CA LEU A 1103 -1.18 -9.49 -28.76
C LEU A 1103 -0.09 -8.42 -28.84
N THR A 1104 0.46 -8.00 -27.69
CA THR A 1104 1.45 -6.91 -27.60
C THR A 1104 2.90 -7.40 -27.65
N GLY A 1105 3.17 -8.65 -27.27
CA GLY A 1105 4.51 -9.17 -27.10
C GLY A 1105 5.26 -8.60 -25.88
N LYS A 1106 4.56 -7.94 -24.95
CA LYS A 1106 5.13 -7.32 -23.73
C LYS A 1106 4.65 -8.03 -22.45
N PRO A 1107 5.48 -8.06 -21.37
CA PRO A 1107 5.09 -8.62 -20.07
C PRO A 1107 3.99 -7.80 -19.38
N PRO A 1108 3.33 -8.33 -18.33
CA PRO A 1108 2.26 -7.61 -17.61
C PRO A 1108 2.76 -6.40 -16.79
N THR A 1109 4.01 -6.46 -16.32
CA THR A 1109 4.61 -5.52 -15.38
C THR A 1109 6.10 -5.35 -15.68
N ASP A 1110 6.46 -4.27 -16.38
CA ASP A 1110 7.83 -3.78 -16.52
C ASP A 1110 7.83 -2.26 -16.31
N ALA A 1111 8.61 -1.78 -15.34
CA ALA A 1111 8.68 -0.36 -15.00
C ALA A 1111 9.41 0.48 -16.05
N ALA A 1112 10.29 -0.12 -16.87
CA ALA A 1112 10.98 0.58 -17.94
C ALA A 1112 10.09 0.82 -19.16
N ASP A 1113 9.07 -0.02 -19.35
CA ASP A 1113 8.29 -0.12 -20.59
C ASP A 1113 6.89 0.56 -20.49
N PHE A 1114 6.36 0.71 -19.27
CA PHE A 1114 4.98 1.21 -19.05
C PHE A 1114 4.86 2.55 -18.31
N GLY A 1115 5.95 3.03 -17.70
CA GLY A 1115 5.98 4.30 -16.96
C GLY A 1115 4.82 4.46 -15.98
N GLU A 1116 4.16 5.62 -16.02
CA GLU A 1116 3.11 6.06 -15.09
C GLU A 1116 1.86 5.17 -15.09
N SER A 1117 1.65 4.37 -16.14
CA SER A 1117 0.50 3.46 -16.24
C SER A 1117 0.62 2.20 -15.37
N ASN A 1118 1.82 1.95 -14.79
CA ASN A 1118 2.16 0.90 -13.83
C ASN A 1118 1.93 -0.57 -14.25
N ASN A 1119 1.22 -0.86 -15.34
CA ASN A 1119 1.00 -2.22 -15.88
C ASN A 1119 0.47 -2.20 -17.33
N LEU A 1120 0.56 -3.36 -17.99
CA LEU A 1120 0.13 -3.59 -19.37
C LEU A 1120 -1.35 -3.25 -19.63
N VAL A 1121 -2.25 -3.44 -18.66
CA VAL A 1121 -3.69 -3.12 -18.83
C VAL A 1121 -3.90 -1.60 -18.86
N GLY A 1122 -3.19 -0.86 -18.01
CA GLY A 1122 -3.15 0.61 -18.06
C GLY A 1122 -2.57 1.10 -19.38
N TRP A 1123 -1.38 0.61 -19.75
CA TRP A 1123 -0.69 0.98 -20.99
C TRP A 1123 -1.54 0.74 -22.24
N THR A 1124 -2.15 -0.44 -22.38
CA THR A 1124 -3.01 -0.75 -23.54
C THR A 1124 -4.29 0.07 -23.57
N LYS A 1125 -5.01 0.21 -22.44
CA LYS A 1125 -6.21 1.07 -22.33
C LYS A 1125 -5.92 2.55 -22.62
N GLN A 1126 -4.68 3.00 -22.42
CA GLN A 1126 -4.22 4.35 -22.75
C GLN A 1126 -3.89 4.48 -24.24
N HIS A 1127 -3.02 3.61 -24.78
CA HIS A 1127 -2.54 3.70 -26.17
C HIS A 1127 -3.65 3.39 -27.19
N SER A 1128 -4.60 2.51 -26.86
CA SER A 1128 -5.75 2.24 -27.73
C SER A 1128 -6.70 3.43 -27.93
N LYS A 1129 -6.62 4.47 -27.08
CA LYS A 1129 -7.35 5.74 -27.29
C LYS A 1129 -6.71 6.61 -28.39
N LEU A 1130 -5.43 6.41 -28.67
CA LEU A 1130 -4.69 7.13 -29.71
C LEU A 1130 -4.77 6.36 -31.03
N ARG A 1131 -4.23 5.13 -31.05
CA ARG A 1131 -4.38 4.17 -32.14
C ARG A 1131 -4.25 2.75 -31.59
N ILE A 1132 -5.27 1.94 -31.85
CA ILE A 1132 -5.34 0.54 -31.40
C ILE A 1132 -4.43 -0.40 -32.21
N SER A 1133 -3.89 0.05 -33.34
CA SER A 1133 -2.77 -0.59 -34.06
C SER A 1133 -1.47 -0.56 -33.26
N ASP A 1134 -1.22 0.53 -32.53
CA ASP A 1134 0.09 0.85 -31.96
C ASP A 1134 0.39 0.06 -30.66
N VAL A 1135 -0.58 -0.71 -30.16
CA VAL A 1135 -0.39 -1.67 -29.05
C VAL A 1135 0.01 -3.07 -29.52
N LEU A 1136 -0.15 -3.39 -30.81
CA LEU A 1136 0.13 -4.71 -31.35
C LEU A 1136 1.63 -4.96 -31.48
N ASP A 1137 2.06 -6.22 -31.30
CA ASP A 1137 3.46 -6.63 -31.45
C ASP A 1137 3.99 -6.25 -32.85
N PRO A 1138 4.96 -5.32 -32.95
CA PRO A 1138 5.46 -4.84 -34.24
C PRO A 1138 6.18 -5.90 -35.06
N GLU A 1139 6.55 -7.05 -34.48
CA GLU A 1139 7.10 -8.18 -35.25
C GLU A 1139 6.01 -9.01 -35.93
N LEU A 1140 4.79 -9.08 -35.37
CA LEU A 1140 3.67 -9.76 -36.03
C LEU A 1140 3.24 -8.99 -37.28
N LEU A 1141 3.07 -7.68 -37.16
CA LEU A 1141 2.69 -6.80 -38.29
C LEU A 1141 3.79 -6.71 -39.36
N LYS A 1142 5.07 -6.94 -39.01
CA LYS A 1142 6.18 -7.03 -39.97
C LYS A 1142 6.27 -8.38 -40.70
N GLU A 1143 5.80 -9.47 -40.09
CA GLU A 1143 5.78 -10.79 -40.75
C GLU A 1143 4.56 -10.96 -41.66
N ASP A 1144 3.40 -10.42 -41.29
CA ASP A 1144 2.21 -10.41 -42.13
C ASP A 1144 1.30 -9.19 -41.82
N PRO A 1145 1.39 -8.11 -42.63
CA PRO A 1145 0.55 -6.92 -42.46
C PRO A 1145 -0.96 -7.18 -42.62
N SER A 1146 -1.38 -8.28 -43.27
CA SER A 1146 -2.80 -8.56 -43.46
C SER A 1146 -3.53 -8.96 -42.16
N LEU A 1147 -2.77 -9.32 -41.12
CA LEU A 1147 -3.30 -9.72 -39.81
C LEU A 1147 -3.86 -8.58 -38.98
N GLU A 1148 -3.60 -7.31 -39.31
CA GLU A 1148 -3.97 -6.16 -38.48
C GLU A 1148 -5.45 -6.17 -38.08
N LEU A 1149 -6.36 -6.31 -39.05
CA LEU A 1149 -7.80 -6.37 -38.78
C LEU A 1149 -8.19 -7.55 -37.89
N GLU A 1150 -7.54 -8.71 -38.03
CA GLU A 1150 -7.82 -9.88 -37.19
C GLU A 1150 -7.32 -9.66 -35.76
N LEU A 1151 -6.10 -9.14 -35.59
CA LEU A 1151 -5.50 -8.79 -34.30
C LEU A 1151 -6.38 -7.78 -33.54
N LEU A 1152 -6.92 -6.77 -34.24
CA LEU A 1152 -7.80 -5.76 -33.64
C LEU A 1152 -9.12 -6.34 -33.09
N GLU A 1153 -9.74 -7.32 -33.77
CA GLU A 1153 -10.91 -8.01 -33.19
C GLU A 1153 -10.53 -8.82 -31.93
N HIS A 1154 -9.31 -9.36 -31.86
CA HIS A 1154 -8.82 -10.06 -30.67
C HIS A 1154 -8.50 -9.09 -29.50
N VAL A 1155 -8.03 -7.86 -29.76
CA VAL A 1155 -7.91 -6.80 -28.74
C VAL A 1155 -9.28 -6.45 -28.14
N LYS A 1156 -10.35 -6.42 -28.95
CA LYS A 1156 -11.71 -6.19 -28.43
C LYS A 1156 -12.17 -7.31 -27.47
N ILE A 1157 -11.80 -8.58 -27.73
CA ILE A 1157 -12.06 -9.68 -26.79
C ILE A 1157 -11.30 -9.43 -25.48
N ALA A 1158 -10.02 -9.05 -25.55
CA ALA A 1158 -9.22 -8.75 -24.36
C ALA A 1158 -9.82 -7.61 -23.53
N PHE A 1159 -10.18 -6.49 -24.15
CA PHE A 1159 -10.80 -5.35 -23.46
C PHE A 1159 -12.19 -5.67 -22.88
N ALA A 1160 -12.99 -6.52 -23.53
CA ALA A 1160 -14.24 -7.02 -22.94
C ALA A 1160 -13.98 -7.84 -21.66
N CYS A 1161 -12.92 -8.64 -21.63
CA CYS A 1161 -12.48 -9.36 -20.43
C CYS A 1161 -11.96 -8.42 -19.33
N LEU A 1162 -11.46 -7.24 -19.69
CA LEU A 1162 -10.81 -6.26 -18.82
C LEU A 1162 -11.71 -5.06 -18.42
N ASP A 1163 -13.04 -5.13 -18.57
CA ASP A 1163 -13.95 -4.12 -17.99
C ASP A 1163 -13.80 -4.12 -16.46
N ASP A 1164 -13.61 -2.95 -15.89
CA ASP A 1164 -13.33 -2.77 -14.46
C ASP A 1164 -14.54 -3.14 -13.56
N ARG A 1165 -15.72 -3.35 -14.15
CA ARG A 1165 -16.93 -3.88 -13.48
C ARG A 1165 -17.09 -5.39 -13.78
N PRO A 1166 -16.97 -6.28 -12.78
CA PRO A 1166 -17.02 -7.74 -12.99
C PRO A 1166 -18.29 -8.24 -13.68
N MET A 1167 -19.42 -7.56 -13.45
CA MET A 1167 -20.72 -7.89 -14.04
C MET A 1167 -20.79 -7.63 -15.56
N ARG A 1168 -19.91 -6.77 -16.11
CA ARG A 1168 -19.87 -6.47 -17.56
C ARG A 1168 -18.90 -7.35 -18.34
N ARG A 1169 -17.90 -7.94 -17.67
CA ARG A 1169 -17.00 -8.92 -18.31
C ARG A 1169 -17.83 -10.10 -18.87
N PRO A 1170 -17.45 -10.69 -20.02
CA PRO A 1170 -18.10 -11.90 -20.54
C PRO A 1170 -17.97 -13.09 -19.58
N THR A 1171 -18.65 -14.19 -19.86
CA THR A 1171 -18.30 -15.52 -19.32
C THR A 1171 -17.27 -16.17 -20.23
N MET A 1172 -16.50 -17.15 -19.77
CA MET A 1172 -15.58 -17.87 -20.67
C MET A 1172 -16.32 -18.57 -21.83
N LEU A 1173 -17.58 -18.95 -21.63
CA LEU A 1173 -18.47 -19.43 -22.68
C LEU A 1173 -18.73 -18.34 -23.75
N ARG A 1174 -18.97 -17.10 -23.34
CA ARG A 1174 -19.15 -15.97 -24.27
C ARG A 1174 -17.84 -15.55 -24.94
N VAL A 1175 -16.71 -15.60 -24.24
CA VAL A 1175 -15.36 -15.39 -24.83
C VAL A 1175 -15.13 -16.39 -25.97
N MET A 1176 -15.37 -17.68 -25.72
CA MET A 1176 -15.24 -18.72 -26.75
C MET A 1176 -16.23 -18.56 -27.91
N ALA A 1177 -17.42 -18.00 -27.68
CA ALA A 1177 -18.34 -17.63 -28.75
C ALA A 1177 -17.81 -16.45 -29.59
N MET A 1178 -17.22 -15.42 -28.98
CA MET A 1178 -16.62 -14.28 -29.69
C MET A 1178 -15.45 -14.72 -30.58
N PHE A 1179 -14.58 -15.61 -30.09
CA PHE A 1179 -13.53 -16.23 -30.92
C PHE A 1179 -14.10 -16.97 -32.15
N LYS A 1180 -15.18 -17.75 -31.98
CA LYS A 1180 -15.87 -18.43 -33.10
C LYS A 1180 -16.47 -17.42 -34.09
N GLN A 1181 -17.00 -16.30 -33.63
CA GLN A 1181 -17.59 -15.26 -34.49
C GLN A 1181 -16.54 -14.61 -35.41
N ILE A 1182 -15.34 -14.31 -34.90
CA ILE A 1182 -14.22 -13.82 -35.73
C ILE A 1182 -13.87 -14.88 -36.79
N GLN A 1183 -13.72 -16.13 -36.39
CA GLN A 1183 -13.36 -17.23 -37.30
C GLN A 1183 -14.42 -17.46 -38.41
N ALA A 1184 -15.70 -17.29 -38.10
CA ALA A 1184 -16.78 -17.36 -39.10
C ALA A 1184 -16.80 -16.13 -40.04
N GLY A 1185 -16.54 -14.92 -39.53
CA GLY A 1185 -16.44 -13.71 -40.33
C GLY A 1185 -15.34 -13.80 -41.40
N SER A 1186 -14.17 -14.34 -41.02
CA SER A 1186 -13.08 -14.61 -41.97
C SER A 1186 -13.49 -15.53 -43.13
N THR A 1187 -14.38 -16.52 -42.90
CA THR A 1187 -14.86 -17.41 -43.97
C THR A 1187 -15.95 -16.78 -44.85
N VAL A 1188 -16.80 -15.90 -44.31
CA VAL A 1188 -17.85 -15.22 -45.11
C VAL A 1188 -17.24 -14.23 -46.11
N ASN A 1189 -16.22 -13.48 -45.71
CA ASN A 1189 -15.51 -12.53 -46.57
C ASN A 1189 -14.83 -13.17 -47.80
N LEU A 1190 -14.67 -14.50 -47.84
CA LEU A 1190 -14.14 -15.23 -48.99
C LEU A 1190 -15.23 -15.70 -49.98
N MET A 1191 -16.52 -15.53 -49.65
CA MET A 1191 -17.66 -15.94 -50.48
C MET A 1191 -18.62 -14.78 -50.83
N THR A 1192 -18.63 -13.68 -50.08
CA THR A 1192 -19.45 -12.49 -50.39
C THR A 1192 -18.73 -11.50 -51.30
N SER A 1193 -18.27 -11.95 -52.46
CA SER A 1193 -17.69 -11.13 -53.54
C SER A 1193 -18.52 -11.15 -54.84
N THR A 1194 -19.81 -11.48 -54.73
CA THR A 1194 -20.78 -11.43 -55.84
C THR A 1194 -22.18 -11.03 -55.34
N SER A 1195 -22.89 -10.26 -56.16
CA SER A 1195 -24.31 -9.86 -56.01
C SER A 1195 -24.62 -8.86 -54.88
N ALA A 1196 -25.32 -7.78 -55.22
CA ALA A 1196 -25.85 -6.79 -54.29
C ALA A 1196 -27.39 -6.71 -54.40
N THR A 1197 -28.09 -6.43 -53.30
CA THR A 1197 -29.28 -5.55 -53.24
C THR A 1197 -29.66 -5.25 -51.78
N SER A 1198 -30.73 -4.47 -51.57
CA SER A 1198 -31.05 -3.71 -50.36
C SER A 1198 -32.19 -4.29 -49.48
N VAL A 1199 -32.44 -3.59 -48.36
CA VAL A 1199 -33.67 -3.52 -47.51
C VAL A 1199 -33.56 -4.15 -46.10
N ASP A 1200 -33.55 -3.25 -45.11
CA ASP A 1200 -34.29 -3.17 -43.83
C ASP A 1200 -34.73 -4.44 -43.04
N GLY A 1201 -34.86 -4.29 -41.71
CA GLY A 1201 -35.48 -5.28 -40.82
C GLY A 1201 -34.76 -5.48 -39.47
N GLY A 1202 -35.46 -5.19 -38.36
CA GLY A 1202 -34.90 -5.25 -37.00
C GLY A 1202 -34.61 -6.65 -36.45
N PHE A 1203 -33.63 -6.75 -35.54
CA PHE A 1203 -33.12 -8.01 -35.00
C PHE A 1203 -33.66 -8.33 -33.58
N THR A 1204 -34.64 -9.23 -33.48
CA THR A 1204 -34.94 -9.97 -32.25
C THR A 1204 -35.42 -11.38 -32.56
N MET A 1205 -34.64 -12.40 -32.20
CA MET A 1205 -35.19 -13.74 -32.01
C MET A 1205 -34.42 -14.53 -30.95
N VAL A 1206 -35.18 -15.23 -30.10
CA VAL A 1206 -34.71 -16.28 -29.19
C VAL A 1206 -34.98 -17.62 -29.87
N VAL A 1207 -34.00 -18.52 -29.89
CA VAL A 1207 -34.20 -19.93 -30.26
C VAL A 1207 -33.34 -20.80 -29.33
N ASP A 1208 -33.92 -21.90 -28.86
CA ASP A 1208 -33.24 -22.95 -28.09
C ASP A 1208 -32.14 -23.66 -28.87
N MET A 1209 -31.26 -24.37 -28.16
CA MET A 1209 -30.48 -25.47 -28.74
C MET A 1209 -30.61 -26.72 -27.88
N SER A 1210 -31.49 -27.62 -28.30
CA SER A 1210 -31.48 -29.02 -27.91
C SER A 1210 -30.20 -29.71 -28.41
N LEU A 1211 -29.65 -30.61 -27.61
CA LEU A 1211 -28.51 -31.44 -27.99
C LEU A 1211 -28.97 -32.65 -28.80
N GLU A 1212 -28.32 -32.90 -29.95
CA GLU A 1212 -28.27 -34.23 -30.57
C GLU A 1212 -26.82 -34.76 -30.53
N GLU A 1213 -26.67 -36.07 -30.35
CA GLU A 1213 -25.38 -36.74 -30.23
C GLU A 1213 -24.80 -37.11 -31.60
N GLY A 1214 -23.69 -36.49 -31.98
CA GLY A 1214 -22.83 -36.95 -33.08
C GLY A 1214 -21.78 -37.94 -32.59
N LYS A 1215 -21.63 -39.07 -33.28
CA LYS A 1215 -20.63 -40.11 -32.98
C LYS A 1215 -19.26 -39.82 -33.64
N GLU A 1216 -18.34 -40.76 -33.38
CA GLU A 1216 -17.07 -40.99 -34.09
C GLU A 1216 -15.91 -40.03 -33.72
N ASP A 1217 -14.66 -40.50 -33.59
CA ASP A 1217 -14.16 -41.88 -33.73
C ASP A 1217 -13.00 -42.22 -32.76
N LYS A 1218 -12.53 -43.47 -32.79
CA LYS A 1218 -11.42 -43.98 -31.98
C LYS A 1218 -10.05 -43.65 -32.57
N ASP A 1219 -9.15 -43.15 -31.72
CA ASP A 1219 -7.87 -43.79 -31.33
C ASP A 1219 -7.25 -43.08 -30.11
#